data_AF-Q1PSG1-F1
#
_entry.id   AF-Q1PSG1-F1
#
_cell.length_a   1.000
_cell.length_b   1.000
_cell.length_c   1.000
_cell.angle_alpha   90.00
_cell.angle_beta   90.00
_cell.angle_gamma   90.00
#
_symmetry.space_group_name_H-M   'P 1'
#
loop_
_entity.id
_entity.type
_entity.pdbx_description
1 polymer ?
#
loop_
_entity_poly.entity_id
_entity_poly.type
_entity_poly.pdbx_seq_one_letter_code
_entity_poly.pdbx_strand_id
1 'polypeptide(L)'
;MAGTTMTYEELTNLRLGTLDAAVTDWETMSKRLETLATGQRGGVNAKRLEREAKAADWKGVNATVTKSFVTKTAAEFQDVAAQTKSVLGILRDASAEFKRHKATLRTIIDDVGKQSIYINDRGKAVAAVPSGAAAGDAQIHNPTDAELAMAESRVRKVLREANETDRIAARALRALAKNRHDFSGDGPGGLKEADDRQGRADADYWLKKARETNPGEWSDKDVERFNETLKNQRDNAGFSERFATSLGAEGTLQFYRDLADPGQGRTPEGDRAKLLGQVQENLSMSLATASRLDSPAMDAWKRDIIAAGPKQFGHEGIMAKPYGFQIMSNLMVKGRFDSGFLDDYGTAVRTFETSKGRQFNPAAVWGNPGIAAQLDYSGKGGTPGSDPMTGYLKAVSHNPDYATEFFLKELPSDGPYTPRKTMADYLLTEREFYDEDDPFGRGDGTMQSREALGKALLAAGSGVNPDEPHLVTSYDHTQEQRDVLDKSLKVLAGKGDDFPPELRDDMAALLGNHGDMVHRTTSSLDTAESPLDYRDVLEVSKQVSRSQGAYGILMEGVNQAIVSDINAPHKGDPKEELLRAGQTVGFMESVRYQALDTDKGDASWPAKWGYHVAGGAVNFVPVVGDALQRGVDAGAYAWQLEEQARIDEKLVVEKRDDFRVRQDYLKALGEEWSRVNPDHALSVEGDEYLRQSAIATAALNGNKSANGEAGV
;
A
#
# COMPACT_ATOMS: atom_id res chain seq x y z
N MET A 1 -20.09 -6.64 -22.38
CA MET A 1 -19.56 -5.50 -23.15
C MET A 1 -18.38 -5.01 -22.37
N ALA A 2 -17.17 -5.16 -22.90
CA ALA A 2 -15.99 -4.50 -22.32
C ALA A 2 -16.29 -3.00 -22.36
N GLY A 3 -16.62 -2.42 -21.21
CA GLY A 3 -16.90 -0.99 -21.09
C GLY A 3 -15.63 -0.24 -21.46
N THR A 4 -15.73 0.69 -22.40
CA THR A 4 -14.66 1.64 -22.70
C THR A 4 -14.30 2.34 -21.40
N THR A 5 -13.10 2.10 -20.87
CA THR A 5 -12.61 2.78 -19.67
C THR A 5 -12.60 4.29 -19.94
N MET A 6 -13.23 5.08 -19.06
CA MET A 6 -13.19 6.55 -19.13
C MET A 6 -11.75 7.04 -19.31
N THR A 7 -11.49 7.73 -20.42
CA THR A 7 -10.17 8.29 -20.73
C THR A 7 -9.97 9.67 -20.09
N TYR A 8 -8.70 10.07 -19.99
CA TYR A 8 -8.33 11.42 -19.54
C TYR A 8 -9.03 12.52 -20.36
N GLU A 9 -9.02 12.39 -21.68
CA GLU A 9 -9.64 13.34 -22.58
C GLU A 9 -11.16 13.40 -22.39
N GLU A 10 -11.82 12.24 -22.29
CA GLU A 10 -13.27 12.16 -22.05
C GLU A 10 -13.66 12.86 -20.75
N LEU A 11 -12.97 12.59 -19.63
CA LEU A 11 -13.31 13.22 -18.35
C LEU A 11 -13.02 14.73 -18.34
N THR A 12 -11.90 15.15 -18.94
CA THR A 12 -11.53 16.57 -19.06
C THR A 12 -12.56 17.34 -19.90
N ASN A 13 -12.97 16.76 -21.03
CA ASN A 13 -13.91 17.38 -21.96
C ASN A 13 -15.38 17.09 -21.64
N LEU A 14 -15.66 16.34 -20.56
CA LEU A 14 -17.02 15.94 -20.19
C LEU A 14 -17.93 17.16 -20.03
N ARG A 15 -18.98 17.22 -20.85
CA ARG A 15 -19.99 18.30 -20.84
C ARG A 15 -21.23 17.83 -20.10
N LEU A 16 -21.40 18.31 -18.87
CA LEU A 16 -22.48 17.87 -17.98
C LEU A 16 -23.80 18.64 -18.15
N GLY A 17 -23.86 19.63 -19.05
CA GLY A 17 -25.05 20.46 -19.25
C GLY A 17 -26.29 19.68 -19.64
N THR A 18 -26.17 18.68 -20.52
CA THR A 18 -27.31 17.83 -20.91
C THR A 18 -27.77 16.93 -19.76
N LEU A 19 -26.83 16.44 -18.94
CA LEU A 19 -27.16 15.66 -17.75
C LEU A 19 -27.88 16.52 -16.70
N ASP A 20 -27.44 17.76 -16.50
CA ASP A 20 -28.10 18.73 -15.60
C ASP A 20 -29.52 19.09 -16.07
N ALA A 21 -29.71 19.26 -17.38
CA ALA A 21 -31.03 19.46 -17.96
C ALA A 21 -31.92 18.22 -17.71
N ALA A 22 -31.40 17.01 -17.94
CA ALA A 22 -32.11 15.78 -17.66
C ALA A 22 -32.49 15.65 -16.17
N VAL A 23 -31.59 15.98 -15.24
CA VAL A 23 -31.89 16.00 -13.80
C VAL A 23 -33.06 16.95 -13.50
N THR A 24 -33.04 18.15 -14.08
CA THR A 24 -34.11 19.16 -13.90
C THR A 24 -35.46 18.68 -14.45
N ASP A 25 -35.45 18.03 -15.61
CA ASP A 25 -36.64 17.47 -16.23
C ASP A 25 -37.22 16.31 -15.41
N TRP A 26 -36.36 15.40 -14.95
CA TRP A 26 -36.75 14.30 -14.07
C TRP A 26 -37.23 14.79 -12.70
N GLU A 27 -36.67 15.87 -12.17
CA GLU A 27 -37.16 16.50 -10.95
C GLU A 27 -38.59 17.03 -11.13
N THR A 28 -38.84 17.71 -12.26
CA THR A 28 -40.18 18.19 -12.62
C THR A 28 -41.16 17.04 -12.80
N MET A 29 -40.75 15.97 -13.48
CA MET A 29 -41.56 14.77 -13.69
C MET A 29 -41.90 14.07 -12.37
N SER A 30 -40.91 13.91 -11.49
CA SER A 30 -41.07 13.32 -10.16
C SER A 30 -42.13 14.05 -9.34
N LYS A 31 -42.04 15.38 -9.26
CA LYS A 31 -43.03 16.22 -8.54
C LYS A 31 -44.46 16.06 -9.10
N ARG A 32 -44.59 15.99 -10.43
CA ARG A 32 -45.90 15.81 -11.10
C ARG A 32 -46.49 14.43 -10.83
N LEU A 33 -45.69 13.37 -10.96
CA LEU A 33 -46.14 12.00 -10.70
C LEU A 33 -46.47 11.77 -9.23
N GLU A 34 -45.69 12.33 -8.31
CA GLU A 34 -46.01 12.31 -6.87
C GLU A 34 -47.34 13.01 -6.58
N THR A 35 -47.61 14.13 -7.25
CA THR A 35 -48.90 14.84 -7.14
C THR A 35 -50.05 13.99 -7.69
N LEU A 36 -49.87 13.25 -8.79
CA LEU A 36 -50.90 12.33 -9.30
C LEU A 36 -51.11 11.12 -8.39
N ALA A 37 -50.05 10.62 -7.76
CA ALA A 37 -50.11 9.47 -6.86
C ALA A 37 -50.77 9.84 -5.51
N THR A 38 -50.35 10.95 -4.91
CA THR A 38 -50.67 11.29 -3.51
C THR A 38 -51.52 12.55 -3.33
N GLY A 39 -51.57 13.41 -4.35
CA GLY A 39 -52.31 14.67 -4.37
C GLY A 39 -51.54 15.88 -3.83
N GLN A 40 -52.00 17.07 -4.21
CA GLN A 40 -51.77 18.32 -3.48
C GLN A 40 -53.14 19.00 -3.28
N ARG A 41 -53.41 19.57 -2.09
CA ARG A 41 -54.59 20.41 -1.79
C ARG A 41 -55.91 19.97 -2.46
N GLY A 42 -56.52 18.86 -2.01
CA GLY A 42 -57.92 18.51 -2.33
C GLY A 42 -58.23 18.01 -3.75
N GLY A 43 -57.26 18.00 -4.68
CA GLY A 43 -57.44 17.47 -6.04
C GLY A 43 -57.67 15.95 -6.11
N VAL A 44 -58.23 15.48 -7.23
CA VAL A 44 -58.36 14.04 -7.54
C VAL A 44 -56.97 13.44 -7.76
N ASN A 45 -56.69 12.31 -7.11
CA ASN A 45 -55.40 11.60 -7.18
C ASN A 45 -55.63 10.09 -6.96
N ALA A 46 -54.61 9.28 -7.26
CA ALA A 46 -54.68 7.83 -7.17
C ALA A 46 -55.05 7.34 -5.77
N LYS A 47 -54.37 7.83 -4.73
CA LYS A 47 -54.64 7.46 -3.32
C LYS A 47 -56.06 7.81 -2.87
N ARG A 48 -56.61 8.92 -3.37
CA ARG A 48 -58.01 9.31 -3.14
C ARG A 48 -58.97 8.36 -3.84
N LEU A 49 -58.76 8.07 -5.12
CA LEU A 49 -59.61 7.14 -5.89
C LEU A 49 -59.57 5.73 -5.30
N GLU A 50 -58.41 5.28 -4.82
CA GLU A 50 -58.26 4.02 -4.10
C GLU A 50 -59.13 3.97 -2.84
N ARG A 51 -59.06 5.03 -2.01
CA ARG A 51 -59.87 5.15 -0.80
C ARG A 51 -61.37 5.17 -1.11
N GLU A 52 -61.78 5.95 -2.11
CA GLU A 52 -63.18 6.04 -2.53
C GLU A 52 -63.70 4.71 -3.09
N ALA A 53 -62.89 3.99 -3.89
CA ALA A 53 -63.24 2.67 -4.40
C ALA A 53 -63.38 1.62 -3.27
N LYS A 54 -62.49 1.65 -2.28
CA LYS A 54 -62.56 0.80 -1.08
C LYS A 54 -63.78 1.12 -0.21
N ALA A 55 -64.16 2.39 -0.10
CA ALA A 55 -65.29 2.86 0.69
C ALA A 55 -66.66 2.70 0.01
N ALA A 56 -66.70 2.54 -1.31
CA ALA A 56 -67.96 2.45 -2.05
C ALA A 56 -68.74 1.19 -1.65
N ASP A 57 -70.05 1.33 -1.42
CA ASP A 57 -70.92 0.31 -0.82
C ASP A 57 -71.75 -0.50 -1.84
N TRP A 58 -71.71 -0.12 -3.12
CA TRP A 58 -72.36 -0.84 -4.20
C TRP A 58 -71.83 -2.28 -4.37
N LYS A 59 -72.73 -3.20 -4.76
CA LYS A 59 -72.52 -4.65 -4.77
C LYS A 59 -72.81 -5.26 -6.14
N GLY A 60 -72.26 -6.45 -6.40
CA GLY A 60 -72.43 -7.21 -7.64
C GLY A 60 -71.10 -7.49 -8.34
N VAL A 61 -71.12 -8.28 -9.42
CA VAL A 61 -69.91 -8.70 -10.17
C VAL A 61 -69.11 -7.50 -10.65
N ASN A 62 -69.79 -6.47 -11.17
CA ASN A 62 -69.15 -5.24 -11.62
C ASN A 62 -68.43 -4.50 -10.47
N ALA A 63 -68.95 -4.58 -9.23
CA ALA A 63 -68.34 -3.97 -8.05
C ALA A 63 -66.96 -4.58 -7.76
N THR A 64 -66.88 -5.91 -7.83
CA THR A 64 -65.62 -6.63 -7.63
C THR A 64 -64.58 -6.24 -8.69
N VAL A 65 -64.99 -6.19 -9.96
CA VAL A 65 -64.09 -5.88 -11.09
C VAL A 65 -63.60 -4.43 -11.02
N THR A 66 -64.50 -3.46 -10.91
CA THR A 66 -64.15 -2.04 -10.93
C THR A 66 -63.33 -1.64 -9.71
N LYS A 67 -63.69 -2.08 -8.50
CA LYS A 67 -62.91 -1.74 -7.29
C LYS A 67 -61.48 -2.27 -7.40
N SER A 68 -61.32 -3.52 -7.82
CA SER A 68 -60.00 -4.14 -8.04
C SER A 68 -59.19 -3.39 -9.10
N PHE A 69 -59.81 -3.04 -10.23
CA PHE A 69 -59.17 -2.26 -11.30
C PHE A 69 -58.68 -0.90 -10.78
N VAL A 70 -59.52 -0.16 -10.04
CA VAL A 70 -59.14 1.16 -9.49
C VAL A 70 -58.02 1.02 -8.47
N THR A 71 -58.09 0.04 -7.55
CA THR A 71 -57.03 -0.15 -6.55
C THR A 71 -55.70 -0.56 -7.18
N LYS A 72 -55.71 -1.40 -8.22
CA LYS A 72 -54.50 -1.78 -8.95
C LYS A 72 -53.93 -0.60 -9.71
N THR A 73 -54.77 0.11 -10.46
CA THR A 73 -54.34 1.32 -11.19
C THR A 73 -53.76 2.36 -10.23
N ALA A 74 -54.35 2.53 -9.04
CA ALA A 74 -53.81 3.46 -8.05
C ALA A 74 -52.44 3.04 -7.50
N ALA A 75 -52.17 1.73 -7.39
CA ALA A 75 -50.86 1.20 -7.04
C ALA A 75 -49.83 1.49 -8.14
N GLU A 76 -50.17 1.30 -9.42
CA GLU A 76 -49.29 1.65 -10.55
C GLU A 76 -48.84 3.12 -10.52
N PHE A 77 -49.72 4.04 -10.11
CA PHE A 77 -49.36 5.46 -9.92
C PHE A 77 -48.37 5.68 -8.77
N GLN A 78 -48.43 4.86 -7.72
CA GLN A 78 -47.46 4.89 -6.63
C GLN A 78 -46.11 4.32 -7.10
N ASP A 79 -46.14 3.21 -7.82
CA ASP A 79 -44.95 2.52 -8.31
C ASP A 79 -44.18 3.37 -9.34
N VAL A 80 -44.89 4.00 -10.29
CA VAL A 80 -44.25 4.93 -11.24
C VAL A 80 -43.66 6.16 -10.53
N ALA A 81 -44.33 6.68 -9.48
CA ALA A 81 -43.80 7.80 -8.72
C ALA A 81 -42.54 7.41 -7.94
N ALA A 82 -42.51 6.21 -7.33
CA ALA A 82 -41.34 5.67 -6.65
C ALA A 82 -40.18 5.42 -7.63
N GLN A 83 -40.43 4.75 -8.75
CA GLN A 83 -39.42 4.48 -9.77
C GLN A 83 -38.85 5.77 -10.39
N THR A 84 -39.68 6.79 -10.58
CA THR A 84 -39.22 8.13 -11.02
C THR A 84 -38.28 8.77 -10.00
N LYS A 85 -38.54 8.63 -8.70
CA LYS A 85 -37.62 9.09 -7.64
C LYS A 85 -36.29 8.36 -7.71
N SER A 86 -36.29 7.05 -7.97
CA SER A 86 -35.05 6.28 -8.16
C SER A 86 -34.23 6.77 -9.36
N VAL A 87 -34.87 6.97 -10.53
CA VAL A 87 -34.19 7.51 -11.72
C VAL A 87 -33.59 8.88 -11.43
N LEU A 88 -34.36 9.78 -10.81
CA LEU A 88 -33.89 11.11 -10.41
C LEU A 88 -32.69 11.03 -9.45
N GLY A 89 -32.77 10.18 -8.43
CA GLY A 89 -31.69 9.98 -7.46
C GLY A 89 -30.39 9.55 -8.12
N ILE A 90 -30.45 8.54 -8.99
CA ILE A 90 -29.28 8.05 -9.74
C ILE A 90 -28.69 9.16 -10.63
N LEU A 91 -29.51 9.86 -11.41
CA LEU A 91 -29.02 10.90 -12.33
C LEU A 91 -28.42 12.10 -11.58
N ARG A 92 -29.03 12.49 -10.46
CA ARG A 92 -28.57 13.60 -9.64
C ARG A 92 -27.22 13.29 -9.00
N ASP A 93 -27.10 12.11 -8.39
CA ASP A 93 -25.86 11.68 -7.75
C ASP A 93 -24.75 11.47 -8.80
N ALA A 94 -25.07 10.89 -9.96
CA ALA A 94 -24.12 10.76 -11.08
C ALA A 94 -23.62 12.14 -11.57
N SER A 95 -24.52 13.12 -11.74
CA SER A 95 -24.11 14.49 -12.10
C SER A 95 -23.16 15.09 -11.07
N ALA A 96 -23.46 14.93 -9.78
CA ALA A 96 -22.63 15.45 -8.70
C ALA A 96 -21.24 14.78 -8.68
N GLU A 97 -21.15 13.45 -8.77
CA GLU A 97 -19.88 12.73 -8.76
C GLU A 97 -19.04 13.04 -10.01
N PHE A 98 -19.64 13.11 -11.21
CA PHE A 98 -18.86 13.50 -12.40
C PHE A 98 -18.31 14.94 -12.31
N LYS A 99 -19.05 15.88 -11.70
CA LYS A 99 -18.54 17.23 -11.42
C LYS A 99 -17.34 17.17 -10.48
N ARG A 100 -17.43 16.36 -9.42
CA ARG A 100 -16.36 16.15 -8.44
C ARG A 100 -15.13 15.54 -9.11
N HIS A 101 -15.27 14.43 -9.85
CA HIS A 101 -14.14 13.77 -10.54
C HIS A 101 -13.44 14.70 -11.51
N LYS A 102 -14.20 15.48 -12.27
CA LYS A 102 -13.65 16.50 -13.18
C LYS A 102 -12.88 17.58 -12.44
N ALA A 103 -13.41 18.06 -11.30
CA ALA A 103 -12.72 19.04 -10.46
C ALA A 103 -11.43 18.46 -9.85
N THR A 104 -11.48 17.25 -9.30
CA THR A 104 -10.31 16.56 -8.74
C THR A 104 -9.23 16.35 -9.80
N LEU A 105 -9.60 15.93 -11.01
CA LEU A 105 -8.63 15.78 -12.12
C LEU A 105 -7.95 17.12 -12.43
N ARG A 106 -8.72 18.21 -12.48
CA ARG A 106 -8.15 19.56 -12.68
C ARG A 106 -7.20 19.95 -11.56
N THR A 107 -7.56 19.72 -10.30
CA THR A 107 -6.67 19.98 -9.16
C THR A 107 -5.38 19.18 -9.26
N ILE A 108 -5.44 17.90 -9.64
CA ILE A 108 -4.23 17.08 -9.85
C ILE A 108 -3.35 17.70 -10.93
N ILE A 109 -3.92 18.09 -12.08
CA ILE A 109 -3.17 18.74 -13.17
C ILE A 109 -2.52 20.03 -12.69
N ASP A 110 -3.27 20.89 -11.98
CA ASP A 110 -2.77 22.15 -11.46
C ASP A 110 -1.66 21.94 -10.41
N ASP A 111 -1.74 20.88 -9.60
CA ASP A 111 -0.72 20.55 -8.59
C ASP A 111 0.56 20.00 -9.20
N VAL A 112 0.46 18.99 -10.07
CA VAL A 112 1.65 18.38 -10.70
C VAL A 112 2.31 19.38 -11.67
N GLY A 113 1.54 20.30 -12.25
CA GLY A 113 2.08 21.39 -13.06
C GLY A 113 3.02 22.34 -12.29
N LYS A 114 2.82 22.51 -10.98
CA LYS A 114 3.76 23.28 -10.12
C LYS A 114 5.11 22.58 -9.98
N GLN A 115 5.13 21.26 -10.16
CA GLN A 115 6.32 20.42 -10.09
C GLN A 115 6.93 20.18 -11.48
N SER A 116 6.67 21.04 -12.47
CA SER A 116 7.15 20.84 -13.86
C SER A 116 6.68 19.52 -14.50
N ILE A 117 5.56 18.95 -14.08
CA ILE A 117 4.96 17.74 -14.67
C ILE A 117 3.76 18.13 -15.53
N TYR A 118 3.72 17.66 -16.77
CA TYR A 118 2.57 17.78 -17.66
C TYR A 118 1.88 16.43 -17.83
N ILE A 119 0.55 16.44 -17.82
CA ILE A 119 -0.26 15.25 -18.13
C ILE A 119 -0.70 15.34 -19.58
N ASN A 120 -0.23 14.42 -20.42
CA ASN A 120 -0.58 14.41 -21.84
C ASN A 120 -2.01 13.93 -22.11
N ASP A 121 -2.40 13.98 -23.38
CA ASP A 121 -3.73 13.55 -23.89
C ASP A 121 -4.11 12.11 -23.50
N ARG A 122 -3.12 11.25 -23.27
CA ARG A 122 -3.30 9.85 -22.83
C ARG A 122 -3.32 9.69 -21.31
N GLY A 123 -3.27 10.78 -20.55
CA GLY A 123 -3.21 10.73 -19.08
C GLY A 123 -1.85 10.28 -18.53
N LYS A 124 -0.78 10.39 -19.33
CA LYS A 124 0.59 10.05 -18.92
C LYS A 124 1.34 11.29 -18.43
N ALA A 125 2.10 11.13 -17.35
CA ALA A 125 2.92 12.19 -16.78
C ALA A 125 4.23 12.27 -17.56
N VAL A 126 4.59 13.47 -17.98
CA VAL A 126 5.86 13.76 -18.65
C VAL A 126 6.49 14.99 -18.02
N ALA A 127 7.81 15.00 -17.91
CA ALA A 127 8.55 16.18 -17.53
C ALA A 127 8.30 17.30 -18.56
N ALA A 128 7.93 18.48 -18.08
CA ALA A 128 7.64 19.67 -18.86
C ALA A 128 8.65 20.77 -18.53
N VAL A 129 9.92 20.44 -18.69
CA VAL A 129 11.05 21.36 -18.46
C VAL A 129 11.38 22.07 -19.77
N PRO A 130 11.38 23.42 -19.82
CA PRO A 130 11.87 24.21 -20.95
C PRO A 130 13.30 23.81 -21.36
N SER A 131 13.62 23.90 -22.65
CA SER A 131 15.00 23.66 -23.12
C SER A 131 15.98 24.66 -22.51
N GLY A 132 17.24 24.29 -22.32
CA GLY A 132 18.25 25.15 -21.66
C GLY A 132 18.39 26.56 -22.28
N ALA A 133 18.15 26.70 -23.59
CA ALA A 133 18.14 28.00 -24.27
C ALA A 133 16.91 28.88 -23.93
N ALA A 134 15.78 28.27 -23.56
CA ALA A 134 14.56 28.95 -23.16
C ALA A 134 14.46 29.15 -21.62
N ALA A 135 15.13 28.30 -20.84
CA ALA A 135 15.22 28.42 -19.39
C ALA A 135 16.18 29.55 -18.93
N GLY A 136 17.20 29.88 -19.72
CA GLY A 136 18.22 30.85 -19.31
C GLY A 136 18.94 30.39 -18.04
N ASP A 137 19.12 31.29 -17.06
CA ASP A 137 19.70 30.98 -15.75
C ASP A 137 18.67 30.42 -14.74
N ALA A 138 17.40 30.24 -15.14
CA ALA A 138 16.38 29.69 -14.26
C ALA A 138 16.59 28.18 -14.07
N GLN A 139 16.90 27.75 -12.85
CA GLN A 139 16.91 26.33 -12.48
C GLN A 139 15.48 25.84 -12.28
N ILE A 140 15.01 25.01 -13.20
CA ILE A 140 13.67 24.44 -13.23
C ILE A 140 13.75 23.02 -12.67
N HIS A 141 12.87 22.68 -11.71
CA HIS A 141 12.75 21.32 -11.17
C HIS A 141 12.60 20.31 -12.32
N ASN A 142 13.41 19.26 -12.30
CA ASN A 142 13.31 18.16 -13.26
C ASN A 142 12.66 16.97 -12.57
N PRO A 143 11.40 16.62 -12.90
CA PRO A 143 10.70 15.53 -12.24
C PRO A 143 11.45 14.20 -12.33
N THR A 144 11.54 13.51 -11.20
CA THR A 144 12.04 12.14 -11.12
C THR A 144 11.02 11.14 -11.68
N ASP A 145 11.48 9.94 -12.05
CA ASP A 145 10.59 8.85 -12.49
C ASP A 145 9.53 8.49 -11.43
N ALA A 146 9.87 8.62 -10.14
CA ALA A 146 8.96 8.37 -9.02
C ALA A 146 7.83 9.41 -8.95
N GLU A 147 8.16 10.69 -9.08
CA GLU A 147 7.19 11.77 -9.12
C GLU A 147 6.24 11.64 -10.33
N LEU A 148 6.79 11.27 -11.50
CA LEU A 148 5.98 10.98 -12.69
C LEU A 148 5.04 9.79 -12.45
N ALA A 149 5.53 8.68 -11.87
CA ALA A 149 4.73 7.51 -11.58
C ALA A 149 3.59 7.81 -10.57
N MET A 150 3.87 8.63 -9.56
CA MET A 150 2.89 9.10 -8.58
C MET A 150 1.81 9.99 -9.24
N ALA A 151 2.21 10.96 -10.08
CA ALA A 151 1.29 11.79 -10.83
C ALA A 151 0.35 10.94 -11.71
N GLU A 152 0.90 9.96 -12.43
CA GLU A 152 0.09 9.02 -13.20
C GLU A 152 -0.85 8.18 -12.32
N SER A 153 -0.40 7.76 -11.13
CA SER A 153 -1.21 6.98 -10.19
C SER A 153 -2.43 7.78 -9.71
N ARG A 154 -2.24 9.06 -9.38
CA ARG A 154 -3.30 9.99 -8.99
C ARG A 154 -4.33 10.16 -10.12
N VAL A 155 -3.88 10.38 -11.36
CA VAL A 155 -4.76 10.48 -12.53
C VAL A 155 -5.52 9.17 -12.76
N ARG A 156 -4.83 8.02 -12.75
CA ARG A 156 -5.44 6.70 -12.90
C ARG A 156 -6.51 6.45 -11.84
N LYS A 157 -6.30 6.90 -10.60
CA LYS A 157 -7.28 6.75 -9.51
C LYS A 157 -8.58 7.48 -9.83
N VAL A 158 -8.53 8.75 -10.20
CA VAL A 158 -9.73 9.54 -10.54
C VAL A 158 -10.47 8.97 -11.75
N LEU A 159 -9.73 8.49 -12.77
CA LEU A 159 -10.36 7.84 -13.93
C LEU A 159 -11.09 6.55 -13.55
N ARG A 160 -10.51 5.74 -12.65
CA ARG A 160 -11.18 4.55 -12.13
C ARG A 160 -12.45 4.90 -11.36
N GLU A 161 -12.41 5.91 -10.48
CA GLU A 161 -13.58 6.35 -9.70
C GLU A 161 -14.69 6.93 -10.60
N ALA A 162 -14.34 7.67 -11.65
CA ALA A 162 -15.30 8.14 -12.65
C ALA A 162 -15.93 7.00 -13.46
N ASN A 163 -15.12 6.01 -13.87
CA ASN A 163 -15.62 4.83 -14.56
C ASN A 163 -16.56 4.00 -13.68
N GLU A 164 -16.27 3.93 -12.38
CA GLU A 164 -17.13 3.23 -11.41
C GLU A 164 -18.48 3.92 -11.24
N THR A 165 -18.47 5.26 -11.18
CA THR A 165 -19.70 6.08 -11.18
C THR A 165 -20.57 5.78 -12.41
N ASP A 166 -19.97 5.73 -13.60
CA ASP A 166 -20.68 5.37 -14.84
C ASP A 166 -21.26 3.95 -14.79
N ARG A 167 -20.44 2.97 -14.39
CA ARG A 167 -20.84 1.56 -14.27
C ARG A 167 -22.07 1.40 -13.38
N ILE A 168 -22.04 1.97 -12.17
CA ILE A 168 -23.13 1.90 -11.19
C ILE A 168 -24.38 2.56 -11.75
N ALA A 169 -24.27 3.80 -12.27
CA ALA A 169 -25.39 4.56 -12.80
C ALA A 169 -26.05 3.84 -13.99
N ALA A 170 -25.25 3.42 -14.98
CA ALA A 170 -25.73 2.77 -16.18
C ALA A 170 -26.39 1.41 -15.86
N ARG A 171 -25.82 0.62 -14.94
CA ARG A 171 -26.42 -0.65 -14.52
C ARG A 171 -27.73 -0.43 -13.77
N ALA A 172 -27.79 0.55 -12.87
CA ALA A 172 -29.01 0.89 -12.15
C ALA A 172 -30.14 1.35 -13.09
N LEU A 173 -29.86 2.27 -14.01
CA LEU A 173 -30.84 2.76 -14.98
C LEU A 173 -31.33 1.66 -15.92
N ARG A 174 -30.43 0.77 -16.39
CA ARG A 174 -30.82 -0.39 -17.20
C ARG A 174 -31.69 -1.37 -16.42
N ALA A 175 -31.43 -1.56 -15.13
CA ALA A 175 -32.25 -2.42 -14.27
C ALA A 175 -33.66 -1.84 -14.11
N LEU A 176 -33.79 -0.54 -13.87
CA LEU A 176 -35.08 0.16 -13.81
C LEU A 176 -35.83 0.09 -15.16
N ALA A 177 -35.11 0.16 -16.28
CA ALA A 177 -35.71 0.09 -17.63
C ALA A 177 -35.99 -1.34 -18.13
N LYS A 178 -35.70 -2.38 -17.35
CA LYS A 178 -35.74 -3.78 -17.81
C LYS A 178 -37.17 -4.26 -18.11
N ASN A 179 -38.14 -3.85 -17.31
CA ASN A 179 -39.54 -4.26 -17.48
C ASN A 179 -40.27 -3.29 -18.42
N ARG A 180 -40.89 -3.83 -19.47
CA ARG A 180 -41.58 -3.04 -20.51
C ARG A 180 -43.04 -2.73 -20.17
N HIS A 181 -43.62 -3.45 -19.22
CA HIS A 181 -45.07 -3.48 -19.02
C HIS A 181 -45.50 -3.19 -17.58
N ASP A 182 -44.56 -2.89 -16.69
CA ASP A 182 -44.80 -2.78 -15.26
C ASP A 182 -43.69 -1.96 -14.57
N PHE A 183 -44.06 -1.21 -13.53
CA PHE A 183 -43.16 -0.43 -12.70
C PHE A 183 -42.92 -1.19 -11.40
N SER A 184 -41.67 -1.48 -11.05
CA SER A 184 -41.40 -2.31 -9.87
C SER A 184 -41.73 -1.62 -8.54
N GLY A 185 -41.79 -0.29 -8.53
CA GLY A 185 -41.90 0.55 -7.31
C GLY A 185 -40.68 0.49 -6.38
N ASP A 186 -39.84 -0.53 -6.53
CA ASP A 186 -38.64 -0.81 -5.76
C ASP A 186 -37.39 -0.57 -6.60
N GLY A 187 -36.74 0.56 -6.37
CA GLY A 187 -35.48 0.96 -6.99
C GLY A 187 -34.61 1.73 -6.00
N PRO A 188 -33.28 1.81 -6.23
CA PRO A 188 -32.39 2.51 -5.33
C PRO A 188 -32.69 4.02 -5.32
N GLY A 189 -32.54 4.67 -4.16
CA GLY A 189 -32.75 6.11 -4.01
C GLY A 189 -31.59 6.97 -4.53
N GLY A 190 -30.46 6.37 -4.93
CA GLY A 190 -29.24 7.06 -5.35
C GLY A 190 -28.11 6.07 -5.66
N LEU A 191 -26.92 6.58 -5.99
CA LEU A 191 -25.80 5.72 -6.42
C LEU A 191 -25.31 4.79 -5.32
N LYS A 192 -25.22 5.24 -4.06
CA LYS A 192 -24.74 4.41 -2.95
C LYS A 192 -25.60 3.16 -2.72
N GLU A 193 -26.92 3.33 -2.72
CA GLU A 193 -27.84 2.19 -2.57
C GLU A 193 -27.85 1.32 -3.84
N ALA A 194 -27.73 1.93 -5.02
CA ALA A 194 -27.61 1.20 -6.27
C ALA A 194 -26.38 0.30 -6.28
N ASP A 195 -25.25 0.80 -5.78
CA ASP A 195 -24.01 0.06 -5.64
C ASP A 195 -24.19 -1.12 -4.66
N ASP A 196 -24.63 -0.89 -3.42
CA ASP A 196 -24.84 -1.96 -2.42
C ASP A 196 -25.76 -3.08 -2.97
N ARG A 197 -26.88 -2.73 -3.59
CA ARG A 197 -27.81 -3.71 -4.21
C ARG A 197 -27.14 -4.48 -5.36
N GLN A 198 -26.36 -3.81 -6.19
CA GLN A 198 -25.60 -4.46 -7.27
C GLN A 198 -24.54 -5.43 -6.74
N GLY A 199 -23.82 -5.02 -5.69
CA GLY A 199 -22.84 -5.84 -4.99
C GLY A 199 -23.45 -7.11 -4.41
N ARG A 200 -24.57 -7.00 -3.68
CA ARG A 200 -25.29 -8.16 -3.13
C ARG A 200 -25.74 -9.13 -4.22
N ALA A 201 -26.28 -8.60 -5.33
CA ALA A 201 -26.72 -9.42 -6.45
C ALA A 201 -25.54 -10.16 -7.15
N ASP A 202 -24.40 -9.50 -7.28
CA ASP A 202 -23.18 -10.11 -7.83
C ASP A 202 -22.61 -11.18 -6.89
N ALA A 203 -22.60 -10.93 -5.58
CA ALA A 203 -22.22 -11.92 -4.58
C ALA A 203 -23.15 -13.14 -4.66
N ASP A 204 -24.47 -12.95 -4.69
CA ASP A 204 -25.45 -14.04 -4.79
C ASP A 204 -25.27 -14.89 -6.05
N TYR A 205 -24.92 -14.27 -7.19
CA TYR A 205 -24.59 -14.98 -8.42
C TYR A 205 -23.40 -15.92 -8.24
N TRP A 206 -22.28 -15.42 -7.69
CA TRP A 206 -21.07 -16.22 -7.51
C TRP A 206 -21.21 -17.27 -6.40
N LEU A 207 -21.91 -16.94 -5.32
CA LEU A 207 -22.27 -17.89 -4.27
C LEU A 207 -23.13 -19.04 -4.81
N LYS A 208 -24.12 -18.75 -5.66
CA LYS A 208 -24.91 -19.78 -6.32
C LYS A 208 -24.02 -20.66 -7.19
N LYS A 209 -23.17 -20.07 -8.02
CA LYS A 209 -22.27 -20.82 -8.89
C LYS A 209 -21.30 -21.70 -8.11
N ALA A 210 -20.69 -21.19 -7.03
CA ALA A 210 -19.78 -21.95 -6.17
C ALA A 210 -20.47 -23.11 -5.42
N ARG A 211 -21.79 -23.00 -5.16
CA ARG A 211 -22.57 -24.11 -4.59
C ARG A 211 -22.98 -25.15 -5.64
N GLU A 212 -23.27 -24.72 -6.86
CA GLU A 212 -23.77 -25.59 -7.93
C GLU A 212 -22.62 -26.26 -8.73
N THR A 213 -21.40 -25.74 -8.64
CA THR A 213 -20.23 -26.20 -9.40
C THR A 213 -18.96 -26.14 -8.54
N ASN A 214 -17.96 -26.98 -8.83
CA ASN A 214 -16.67 -26.93 -8.15
C ASN A 214 -15.83 -25.72 -8.65
N PRO A 215 -15.42 -24.76 -7.79
CA PRO A 215 -14.55 -23.65 -8.18
C PRO A 215 -13.24 -24.08 -8.85
N GLY A 216 -12.68 -25.23 -8.47
CA GLY A 216 -11.47 -25.80 -9.09
C GLY A 216 -11.66 -26.30 -10.53
N GLU A 217 -12.91 -26.35 -11.00
CA GLU A 217 -13.27 -26.73 -12.39
C GLU A 217 -13.76 -25.55 -13.22
N TRP A 218 -13.74 -24.33 -12.67
CA TRP A 218 -14.12 -23.13 -13.41
C TRP A 218 -13.18 -22.85 -14.57
N SER A 219 -13.76 -22.66 -15.75
CA SER A 219 -13.01 -22.30 -16.96
C SER A 219 -12.30 -20.95 -16.81
N ASP A 220 -11.32 -20.66 -17.66
CA ASP A 220 -10.62 -19.37 -17.65
C ASP A 220 -11.58 -18.19 -17.80
N LYS A 221 -12.59 -18.32 -18.66
CA LYS A 221 -13.64 -17.31 -18.84
C LYS A 221 -14.47 -17.09 -17.58
N ASP A 222 -14.69 -18.15 -16.80
CA ASP A 222 -15.43 -18.05 -15.55
C ASP A 222 -14.60 -17.31 -14.49
N VAL A 223 -13.31 -17.60 -14.40
CA VAL A 223 -12.39 -16.94 -13.46
C VAL A 223 -12.10 -15.50 -13.88
N GLU A 224 -11.96 -15.21 -15.17
CA GLU A 224 -11.86 -13.84 -15.70
C GLU A 224 -13.09 -13.02 -15.29
N ARG A 225 -14.29 -13.57 -15.48
CA ARG A 225 -15.52 -12.89 -15.12
C ARG A 225 -15.69 -12.73 -13.60
N PHE A 226 -15.20 -13.71 -12.82
CA PHE A 226 -15.17 -13.60 -11.36
C PHE A 226 -14.21 -12.50 -10.92
N ASN A 227 -12.99 -12.48 -11.46
CA ASN A 227 -11.99 -11.45 -11.22
C ASN A 227 -12.50 -10.05 -11.61
N GLU A 228 -13.17 -9.91 -12.75
CA GLU A 228 -13.80 -8.65 -13.16
C GLU A 228 -14.89 -8.22 -12.16
N THR A 229 -15.66 -9.18 -11.63
CA THR A 229 -16.64 -8.89 -10.58
C THR A 229 -15.95 -8.42 -9.31
N LEU A 230 -14.93 -9.14 -8.83
CA LEU A 230 -14.17 -8.75 -7.64
C LEU A 230 -13.53 -7.37 -7.81
N LYS A 231 -12.88 -7.11 -8.95
CA LYS A 231 -12.29 -5.81 -9.26
C LYS A 231 -13.30 -4.67 -9.15
N ASN A 232 -14.52 -4.89 -9.61
CA ASN A 232 -15.60 -3.90 -9.57
C ASN A 232 -16.33 -3.82 -8.22
N GLN A 233 -16.18 -4.81 -7.34
CA GLN A 233 -16.97 -4.94 -6.12
C GLN A 233 -16.14 -5.05 -4.83
N ARG A 234 -14.81 -5.05 -4.91
CA ARG A 234 -13.91 -5.20 -3.75
C ARG A 234 -14.04 -4.10 -2.69
N ASP A 235 -14.53 -2.93 -3.10
CA ASP A 235 -14.78 -1.78 -2.22
C ASP A 235 -16.29 -1.65 -1.86
N ASN A 236 -17.13 -2.57 -2.33
CA ASN A 236 -18.57 -2.56 -2.12
C ASN A 236 -18.94 -3.39 -0.88
N ALA A 237 -19.40 -2.72 0.18
CA ALA A 237 -19.79 -3.35 1.45
C ALA A 237 -20.86 -4.44 1.27
N GLY A 238 -21.84 -4.21 0.39
CA GLY A 238 -22.91 -5.17 0.10
C GLY A 238 -22.42 -6.45 -0.56
N PHE A 239 -21.44 -6.37 -1.47
CA PHE A 239 -20.78 -7.54 -2.03
C PHE A 239 -19.92 -8.26 -0.98
N SER A 240 -18.99 -7.53 -0.36
CA SER A 240 -17.97 -8.07 0.54
C SER A 240 -18.56 -8.76 1.75
N GLU A 241 -19.51 -8.13 2.44
CA GLU A 241 -20.22 -8.75 3.57
C GLU A 241 -21.01 -9.99 3.13
N ARG A 242 -21.80 -9.85 2.06
CA ARG A 242 -22.68 -10.93 1.58
C ARG A 242 -21.88 -12.14 1.15
N PHE A 243 -20.77 -11.93 0.44
CA PHE A 243 -19.91 -13.01 -0.03
C PHE A 243 -19.23 -13.73 1.14
N ALA A 244 -18.56 -12.99 2.03
CA ALA A 244 -17.86 -13.57 3.18
C ALA A 244 -18.80 -14.32 4.13
N THR A 245 -19.91 -13.70 4.54
CA THR A 245 -20.85 -14.29 5.50
C THR A 245 -21.64 -15.47 4.93
N SER A 246 -21.94 -15.46 3.62
CA SER A 246 -22.69 -16.57 2.99
C SER A 246 -21.82 -17.79 2.70
N LEU A 247 -20.52 -17.61 2.44
CA LEU A 247 -19.56 -18.72 2.44
C LEU A 247 -19.30 -19.23 3.86
N GLY A 248 -19.29 -18.33 4.84
CA GLY A 248 -18.82 -18.62 6.19
C GLY A 248 -17.31 -18.81 6.23
N ALA A 249 -16.77 -19.05 7.42
CA ALA A 249 -15.33 -19.20 7.63
C ALA A 249 -14.73 -20.37 6.83
N GLU A 250 -15.18 -21.59 7.10
CA GLU A 250 -14.68 -22.80 6.43
C GLU A 250 -14.94 -22.80 4.93
N GLY A 251 -16.12 -22.31 4.50
CA GLY A 251 -16.44 -22.19 3.09
C GLY A 251 -15.56 -21.17 2.37
N THR A 252 -15.13 -20.09 3.03
CA THR A 252 -14.16 -19.13 2.45
C THR A 252 -12.82 -19.81 2.21
N LEU A 253 -12.33 -20.57 3.20
CA LEU A 253 -11.05 -21.29 3.10
C LEU A 253 -11.09 -22.38 2.02
N GLN A 254 -12.15 -23.19 1.98
CA GLN A 254 -12.30 -24.22 0.97
C GLN A 254 -12.49 -23.62 -0.43
N PHE A 255 -13.26 -22.53 -0.56
CA PHE A 255 -13.47 -21.85 -1.85
C PHE A 255 -12.14 -21.40 -2.47
N TYR A 256 -11.26 -20.75 -1.69
CA TYR A 256 -9.94 -20.37 -2.19
C TYR A 256 -9.04 -21.59 -2.41
N ARG A 257 -9.06 -22.57 -1.51
CA ARG A 257 -8.30 -23.82 -1.67
C ARG A 257 -8.60 -24.51 -3.01
N ASP A 258 -9.88 -24.61 -3.38
CA ASP A 258 -10.33 -25.24 -4.63
C ASP A 258 -9.88 -24.46 -5.86
N LEU A 259 -9.94 -23.12 -5.78
CA LEU A 259 -9.60 -22.24 -6.90
C LEU A 259 -8.09 -22.14 -7.13
N ALA A 260 -7.32 -22.03 -6.04
CA ALA A 260 -5.87 -21.84 -6.05
C ALA A 260 -5.14 -23.13 -6.44
N ASP A 261 -5.61 -24.29 -5.96
CA ASP A 261 -4.97 -25.57 -6.28
C ASP A 261 -6.05 -26.65 -6.34
N PRO A 262 -6.56 -27.04 -7.52
CA PRO A 262 -7.65 -28.05 -7.59
C PRO A 262 -7.22 -29.48 -7.17
N GLY A 263 -5.95 -29.69 -6.79
CA GLY A 263 -5.39 -31.00 -6.48
C GLY A 263 -5.11 -31.89 -7.71
N GLN A 264 -4.63 -33.11 -7.46
CA GLN A 264 -4.43 -34.16 -8.47
C GLN A 264 -3.52 -33.77 -9.66
N GLY A 265 -2.51 -32.94 -9.43
CA GLY A 265 -1.60 -32.46 -10.47
C GLY A 265 -2.20 -31.41 -11.40
N ARG A 266 -3.31 -30.77 -11.00
CA ARG A 266 -3.97 -29.69 -11.74
C ARG A 266 -3.57 -28.29 -11.24
N THR A 267 -2.40 -28.18 -10.61
CA THR A 267 -1.87 -26.91 -10.11
C THR A 267 -1.80 -25.90 -11.26
N PRO A 268 -2.47 -24.74 -11.12
CA PRO A 268 -2.46 -23.69 -12.14
C PRO A 268 -1.07 -23.13 -12.46
N GLU A 269 -0.75 -23.01 -13.74
CA GLU A 269 0.50 -22.41 -14.23
C GLU A 269 0.22 -21.35 -15.31
N GLY A 270 1.28 -20.67 -15.77
CA GLY A 270 1.23 -19.77 -16.94
C GLY A 270 0.20 -18.63 -16.78
N ASP A 271 -0.64 -18.44 -17.79
CA ASP A 271 -1.63 -17.37 -17.81
C ASP A 271 -2.75 -17.57 -16.77
N ARG A 272 -3.08 -18.82 -16.45
CA ARG A 272 -4.04 -19.11 -15.38
C ARG A 272 -3.49 -18.72 -14.01
N ALA A 273 -2.22 -18.99 -13.73
CA ALA A 273 -1.56 -18.54 -12.50
C ALA A 273 -1.58 -17.00 -12.38
N LYS A 274 -1.27 -16.27 -13.46
CA LYS A 274 -1.35 -14.80 -13.48
C LYS A 274 -2.76 -14.28 -13.19
N LEU A 275 -3.78 -14.92 -13.79
CA LEU A 275 -5.18 -14.57 -13.54
C LEU A 275 -5.56 -14.84 -12.08
N LEU A 276 -5.10 -15.95 -11.49
CA LEU A 276 -5.33 -16.25 -10.08
C LEU A 276 -4.64 -15.26 -9.14
N GLY A 277 -3.48 -14.73 -9.50
CA GLY A 277 -2.85 -13.62 -8.76
C GLY A 277 -3.77 -12.41 -8.67
N GLN A 278 -4.39 -12.03 -9.79
CA GLN A 278 -5.37 -10.93 -9.80
C GLN A 278 -6.62 -11.25 -8.96
N VAL A 279 -7.10 -12.50 -9.02
CA VAL A 279 -8.22 -12.95 -8.18
C VAL A 279 -7.85 -12.87 -6.70
N GLN A 280 -6.68 -13.37 -6.32
CA GLN A 280 -6.18 -13.35 -4.94
C GLN A 280 -6.11 -11.91 -4.42
N GLU A 281 -5.53 -10.98 -5.19
CA GLU A 281 -5.48 -9.56 -4.83
C GLU A 281 -6.88 -8.96 -4.63
N ASN A 282 -7.79 -9.15 -5.60
CA ASN A 282 -9.13 -8.55 -5.53
C ASN A 282 -10.03 -9.21 -4.47
N LEU A 283 -9.86 -10.51 -4.22
CA LEU A 283 -10.52 -11.21 -3.13
C LEU A 283 -9.98 -10.75 -1.77
N SER A 284 -8.66 -10.55 -1.65
CA SER A 284 -8.04 -10.02 -0.46
C SER A 284 -8.57 -8.63 -0.11
N MET A 285 -8.64 -7.71 -1.09
CA MET A 285 -9.27 -6.40 -0.91
C MET A 285 -10.77 -6.49 -0.54
N SER A 286 -11.50 -7.44 -1.13
CA SER A 286 -12.92 -7.67 -0.80
C SER A 286 -13.08 -8.09 0.67
N LEU A 287 -12.25 -9.01 1.15
CA LEU A 287 -12.25 -9.47 2.54
C LEU A 287 -11.75 -8.39 3.52
N ALA A 288 -10.77 -7.58 3.12
CA ALA A 288 -10.34 -6.41 3.87
C ALA A 288 -11.52 -5.44 4.09
N THR A 289 -12.28 -5.15 3.03
CA THR A 289 -13.53 -4.36 3.13
C THR A 289 -14.54 -5.02 4.07
N ALA A 290 -14.77 -6.34 3.95
CA ALA A 290 -15.70 -7.07 4.81
C ALA A 290 -15.30 -6.99 6.30
N SER A 291 -14.02 -7.19 6.62
CA SER A 291 -13.51 -7.26 7.99
C SER A 291 -13.76 -5.99 8.83
N ARG A 292 -13.87 -4.84 8.15
CA ARG A 292 -14.10 -3.51 8.72
C ARG A 292 -15.58 -3.15 8.87
N LEU A 293 -16.50 -4.02 8.42
CA LEU A 293 -17.93 -3.79 8.60
C LEU A 293 -18.36 -4.25 9.98
N ASP A 294 -19.06 -3.35 10.67
CA ASP A 294 -19.62 -3.60 12.00
C ASP A 294 -21.00 -4.28 11.85
N SER A 295 -21.01 -5.61 11.86
CA SER A 295 -22.24 -6.39 11.86
C SER A 295 -22.06 -7.70 12.65
N PRO A 296 -23.13 -8.20 13.31
CA PRO A 296 -23.06 -9.46 14.06
C PRO A 296 -22.61 -10.65 13.21
N ALA A 297 -22.93 -10.65 11.91
CA ALA A 297 -22.54 -11.69 10.98
C ALA A 297 -21.04 -11.62 10.64
N MET A 298 -20.49 -10.42 10.44
CA MET A 298 -19.05 -10.25 10.24
C MET A 298 -18.24 -10.54 11.50
N ASP A 299 -18.73 -10.16 12.68
CA ASP A 299 -18.09 -10.51 13.94
C ASP A 299 -18.03 -12.02 14.17
N ALA A 300 -19.12 -12.73 13.83
CA ALA A 300 -19.13 -14.19 13.84
C ALA A 300 -18.11 -14.76 12.84
N TRP A 301 -18.11 -14.26 11.60
CA TRP A 301 -17.17 -14.70 10.57
C TRP A 301 -15.70 -14.48 10.99
N LYS A 302 -15.35 -13.32 11.58
CA LYS A 302 -14.00 -13.01 12.08
C LYS A 302 -13.55 -14.00 13.17
N ARG A 303 -14.42 -14.34 14.12
CA ARG A 303 -14.10 -15.35 15.15
C ARG A 303 -13.97 -16.74 14.55
N ASP A 304 -14.88 -17.11 13.66
CA ASP A 304 -14.96 -18.44 13.09
C ASP A 304 -13.79 -18.72 12.12
N ILE A 305 -13.33 -17.72 11.36
CA ILE A 305 -12.18 -17.87 10.45
C ILE A 305 -10.88 -18.06 11.24
N ILE A 306 -10.73 -17.38 12.38
CA ILE A 306 -9.60 -17.58 13.31
C ILE A 306 -9.68 -18.99 13.93
N ALA A 307 -10.86 -19.41 14.40
CA ALA A 307 -11.08 -20.74 14.96
C ALA A 307 -10.88 -21.87 13.92
N ALA A 308 -11.07 -21.58 12.64
CA ALA A 308 -10.79 -22.49 11.53
C ALA A 308 -9.30 -22.57 11.17
N GLY A 309 -8.46 -21.64 11.64
CA GLY A 309 -7.02 -21.59 11.35
C GLY A 309 -6.27 -22.90 11.57
N PRO A 310 -6.42 -23.58 12.73
CA PRO A 310 -5.78 -24.87 13.01
C PRO A 310 -6.36 -26.07 12.24
N LYS A 311 -7.48 -25.91 11.53
CA LYS A 311 -8.12 -27.00 10.78
C LYS A 311 -7.44 -27.16 9.42
N GLN A 312 -7.50 -28.36 8.85
CA GLN A 312 -6.92 -28.69 7.56
C GLN A 312 -7.99 -28.72 6.46
N PHE A 313 -7.67 -28.15 5.29
CA PHE A 313 -8.58 -28.03 4.16
C PHE A 313 -7.94 -28.63 2.90
N GLY A 314 -8.73 -29.35 2.11
CA GLY A 314 -8.23 -30.03 0.92
C GLY A 314 -9.21 -31.05 0.36
N HIS A 315 -8.75 -31.82 -0.60
CA HIS A 315 -9.61 -32.71 -1.40
C HIS A 315 -9.63 -34.13 -0.83
N GLU A 316 -10.71 -34.86 -1.13
CA GLU A 316 -10.77 -36.29 -0.82
C GLU A 316 -9.65 -37.05 -1.56
N GLY A 317 -9.03 -38.03 -0.88
CA GLY A 317 -7.92 -38.81 -1.43
C GLY A 317 -6.55 -38.10 -1.41
N ILE A 318 -6.47 -36.82 -1.01
CA ILE A 318 -5.21 -36.10 -0.82
C ILE A 318 -4.87 -36.06 0.68
N MET A 319 -3.78 -36.71 1.06
CA MET A 319 -3.29 -36.75 2.44
C MET A 319 -2.70 -35.41 2.89
N ALA A 320 -2.17 -34.65 1.93
CA ALA A 320 -1.58 -33.33 2.08
C ALA A 320 -2.64 -32.23 2.15
N LYS A 321 -2.84 -31.62 3.33
CA LYS A 321 -3.85 -30.56 3.50
C LYS A 321 -3.27 -29.35 4.24
N PRO A 322 -3.24 -28.17 3.60
CA PRO A 322 -2.82 -26.94 4.28
C PRO A 322 -3.77 -26.60 5.42
N TYR A 323 -3.23 -25.93 6.42
CA TYR A 323 -4.01 -25.37 7.52
C TYR A 323 -4.78 -24.13 7.06
N GLY A 324 -5.91 -23.84 7.71
CA GLY A 324 -6.68 -22.63 7.50
C GLY A 324 -5.86 -21.35 7.66
N PHE A 325 -4.84 -21.35 8.54
CA PHE A 325 -3.91 -20.22 8.66
C PHE A 325 -3.10 -19.97 7.37
N GLN A 326 -2.63 -21.02 6.70
CA GLN A 326 -1.89 -20.89 5.44
C GLN A 326 -2.80 -20.29 4.36
N ILE A 327 -4.04 -20.79 4.25
CA ILE A 327 -5.01 -20.32 3.25
C ILE A 327 -5.43 -18.88 3.52
N MET A 328 -5.86 -18.55 4.74
CA MET A 328 -6.35 -17.22 5.07
C MET A 328 -5.26 -16.16 4.94
N SER A 329 -4.01 -16.48 5.31
CA SER A 329 -2.91 -15.53 5.18
C SER A 329 -2.67 -15.15 3.73
N ASN A 330 -2.75 -16.10 2.79
CA ASN A 330 -2.69 -15.81 1.36
C ASN A 330 -3.88 -14.98 0.84
N LEU A 331 -4.96 -14.87 1.61
CA LEU A 331 -6.09 -13.97 1.36
C LEU A 331 -5.98 -12.62 2.07
N MET A 332 -4.87 -12.34 2.75
CA MET A 332 -4.58 -11.05 3.41
C MET A 332 -3.40 -10.30 2.78
N VAL A 333 -3.07 -10.60 1.53
CA VAL A 333 -1.91 -10.00 0.83
C VAL A 333 -2.16 -8.59 0.28
N LYS A 334 -3.41 -8.10 0.25
CA LYS A 334 -3.77 -6.75 -0.21
C LYS A 334 -4.93 -6.16 0.60
N GLY A 335 -4.90 -4.84 0.74
CA GLY A 335 -5.99 -4.07 1.33
C GLY A 335 -5.88 -3.94 2.85
N ARG A 336 -6.56 -2.94 3.40
CA ARG A 336 -6.49 -2.61 4.82
C ARG A 336 -7.53 -3.40 5.61
N PHE A 337 -7.10 -4.50 6.23
CA PHE A 337 -7.93 -5.29 7.15
C PHE A 337 -8.20 -4.54 8.47
N ASP A 338 -9.27 -4.93 9.16
CA ASP A 338 -9.58 -4.47 10.52
C ASP A 338 -8.44 -4.77 11.50
N SER A 339 -7.96 -3.75 12.22
CA SER A 339 -6.79 -3.89 13.11
C SER A 339 -7.07 -4.84 14.28
N GLY A 340 -8.29 -4.84 14.82
CA GLY A 340 -8.68 -5.80 15.87
C GLY A 340 -8.67 -7.24 15.37
N PHE A 341 -9.17 -7.48 14.15
CA PHE A 341 -9.05 -8.77 13.49
C PHE A 341 -7.59 -9.22 13.32
N LEU A 342 -6.71 -8.33 12.87
CA LEU A 342 -5.29 -8.65 12.72
C LEU A 342 -4.64 -9.02 14.05
N ASP A 343 -4.97 -8.32 15.14
CA ASP A 343 -4.44 -8.60 16.48
C ASP A 343 -4.84 -9.99 16.99
N ASP A 344 -6.13 -10.32 16.87
CA ASP A 344 -6.67 -11.61 17.25
C ASP A 344 -6.09 -12.74 16.37
N TYR A 345 -5.99 -12.50 15.05
CA TYR A 345 -5.45 -13.46 14.09
C TYR A 345 -3.97 -13.77 14.36
N GLY A 346 -3.13 -12.73 14.49
CA GLY A 346 -1.70 -12.89 14.79
C GLY A 346 -1.45 -13.58 16.14
N THR A 347 -2.28 -13.27 17.15
CA THR A 347 -2.26 -13.96 18.44
C THR A 347 -2.60 -15.45 18.29
N ALA A 348 -3.59 -15.79 17.46
CA ALA A 348 -3.98 -17.17 17.20
C ALA A 348 -2.91 -17.96 16.43
N VAL A 349 -2.27 -17.37 15.40
CA VAL A 349 -1.15 -17.99 14.68
C VAL A 349 0.00 -18.30 15.65
N ARG A 350 0.43 -17.31 16.45
CA ARG A 350 1.52 -17.51 17.43
C ARG A 350 1.15 -18.58 18.46
N THR A 351 -0.10 -18.59 18.93
CA THR A 351 -0.58 -19.62 19.87
C THR A 351 -0.50 -21.01 19.25
N PHE A 352 -0.84 -21.15 17.96
CA PHE A 352 -0.68 -22.42 17.25
C PHE A 352 0.79 -22.82 17.13
N GLU A 353 1.67 -21.92 16.66
CA GLU A 353 3.10 -22.18 16.51
C GLU A 353 3.73 -22.63 17.84
N THR A 354 3.48 -21.89 18.93
CA THR A 354 3.99 -22.22 20.28
C THR A 354 3.40 -23.51 20.86
N SER A 355 2.17 -23.89 20.47
CA SER A 355 1.57 -25.17 20.88
C SER A 355 2.29 -26.40 20.33
N LYS A 356 3.12 -26.24 19.28
CA LYS A 356 3.90 -27.33 18.67
C LYS A 356 5.18 -27.68 19.43
N GLY A 357 5.52 -26.90 20.46
CA GLY A 357 6.64 -27.15 21.36
C GLY A 357 7.63 -25.99 21.40
N ARG A 358 8.57 -26.08 22.35
CA ARG A 358 9.59 -25.03 22.61
C ARG A 358 10.61 -24.86 21.48
N GLN A 359 10.77 -25.85 20.62
CA GLN A 359 11.62 -25.82 19.43
C GLN A 359 10.72 -25.95 18.19
N PHE A 360 9.82 -24.98 18.03
CA PHE A 360 8.98 -24.91 16.84
C PHE A 360 9.87 -24.68 15.61
N ASN A 361 9.83 -25.62 14.67
CA ASN A 361 10.45 -25.47 13.36
C ASN A 361 9.34 -25.14 12.33
N PRO A 362 9.27 -23.91 11.82
CA PRO A 362 8.27 -23.51 10.84
C PRO A 362 8.32 -24.35 9.56
N ALA A 363 9.49 -24.68 9.03
CA ALA A 363 9.61 -25.50 7.82
C ALA A 363 9.01 -26.90 7.99
N ALA A 364 9.17 -27.51 9.17
CA ALA A 364 8.61 -28.83 9.47
C ALA A 364 7.07 -28.85 9.58
N VAL A 365 6.46 -27.71 9.93
CA VAL A 365 5.01 -27.60 10.17
C VAL A 365 4.27 -26.98 8.99
N TRP A 366 4.81 -25.90 8.43
CA TRP A 366 4.23 -25.11 7.36
C TRP A 366 4.78 -25.51 5.98
N GLY A 367 6.10 -25.67 5.87
CA GLY A 367 6.82 -25.96 4.64
C GLY A 367 6.90 -27.45 4.28
N ASN A 368 6.18 -28.33 4.98
CA ASN A 368 6.28 -29.77 4.73
C ASN A 368 5.76 -30.10 3.31
N PRO A 369 6.57 -30.70 2.41
CA PRO A 369 6.17 -31.06 1.04
C PRO A 369 4.97 -32.01 1.01
N GLY A 370 4.78 -32.80 2.07
CA GLY A 370 3.63 -33.67 2.27
C GLY A 370 2.33 -32.93 2.61
N ILE A 371 2.31 -31.60 2.71
CA ILE A 371 1.11 -30.74 2.85
C ILE A 371 1.06 -29.61 1.80
N ALA A 372 1.99 -29.59 0.84
CA ALA A 372 2.15 -28.49 -0.10
C ALA A 372 0.92 -28.32 -1.02
N ALA A 373 0.42 -27.10 -1.07
CA ALA A 373 -0.54 -26.62 -2.04
C ALA A 373 -0.01 -25.27 -2.56
N GLN A 374 -0.23 -24.95 -3.83
CA GLN A 374 0.14 -23.64 -4.35
C GLN A 374 -0.95 -22.62 -3.98
N LEU A 375 -0.68 -21.82 -2.95
CA LEU A 375 -1.65 -20.88 -2.38
C LEU A 375 -1.34 -19.41 -2.69
N ASP A 376 -0.10 -19.07 -3.03
CA ASP A 376 0.28 -17.70 -3.37
C ASP A 376 0.48 -17.54 -4.89
N TYR A 377 -0.27 -16.64 -5.49
CA TYR A 377 -0.15 -16.25 -6.89
C TYR A 377 0.24 -14.77 -7.05
N SER A 378 0.63 -14.10 -5.96
CA SER A 378 1.07 -12.70 -6.00
C SER A 378 2.44 -12.52 -6.69
N GLY A 379 3.25 -13.59 -6.78
CA GLY A 379 4.55 -13.62 -7.45
C GLY A 379 4.55 -14.18 -8.88
N LYS A 380 5.69 -14.12 -9.57
CA LYS A 380 5.83 -14.67 -10.95
C LYS A 380 5.75 -16.20 -10.93
N GLY A 381 4.67 -16.76 -11.48
CA GLY A 381 4.47 -18.21 -11.59
C GLY A 381 3.78 -18.85 -10.38
N GLY A 382 3.56 -18.06 -9.32
CA GLY A 382 3.07 -18.50 -8.01
C GLY A 382 4.12 -19.27 -7.21
N THR A 383 3.94 -19.25 -5.89
CA THR A 383 4.78 -19.95 -4.91
C THR A 383 3.87 -20.74 -3.95
N PRO A 384 4.41 -21.67 -3.15
CA PRO A 384 3.58 -22.44 -2.22
C PRO A 384 2.72 -21.55 -1.31
N GLY A 385 3.23 -20.41 -0.81
CA GLY A 385 2.51 -19.59 0.17
C GLY A 385 2.24 -20.39 1.46
N SER A 386 3.24 -21.17 1.87
CA SER A 386 3.20 -22.12 2.96
C SER A 386 3.27 -21.46 4.33
N ASP A 387 4.04 -20.39 4.53
CA ASP A 387 4.17 -19.72 5.83
C ASP A 387 3.04 -18.70 6.03
N PRO A 388 2.14 -18.88 7.02
CA PRO A 388 1.08 -17.90 7.28
C PRO A 388 1.62 -16.50 7.63
N MET A 389 2.86 -16.39 8.15
CA MET A 389 3.44 -15.08 8.45
C MET A 389 3.67 -14.23 7.19
N THR A 390 3.86 -14.83 6.01
CA THR A 390 4.04 -14.08 4.76
C THR A 390 2.83 -13.20 4.46
N GLY A 391 1.65 -13.80 4.44
CA GLY A 391 0.42 -13.06 4.17
C GLY A 391 -0.03 -12.18 5.33
N TYR A 392 0.14 -12.65 6.57
CA TYR A 392 -0.21 -11.89 7.76
C TYR A 392 0.64 -10.61 7.91
N LEU A 393 1.96 -10.68 7.73
CA LEU A 393 2.84 -9.51 7.84
C LEU A 393 2.65 -8.51 6.68
N LYS A 394 2.28 -8.98 5.47
CA LYS A 394 1.78 -8.10 4.40
C LYS A 394 0.52 -7.33 4.85
N ALA A 395 -0.41 -7.98 5.54
CA ALA A 395 -1.62 -7.33 6.06
C ALA A 395 -1.30 -6.30 7.18
N VAL A 396 -0.30 -6.62 8.02
CA VAL A 396 0.23 -5.71 9.05
C VAL A 396 0.83 -4.47 8.40
N SER A 397 1.65 -4.62 7.34
CA SER A 397 2.30 -3.50 6.67
C SER A 397 1.31 -2.52 6.02
N HIS A 398 0.13 -3.00 5.60
CA HIS A 398 -0.96 -2.14 5.11
C HIS A 398 -1.70 -1.36 6.20
N ASN A 399 -1.34 -1.56 7.47
CA ASN A 399 -1.92 -0.88 8.64
C ASN A 399 -0.82 -0.25 9.53
N PRO A 400 -0.23 0.90 9.17
CA PRO A 400 0.94 1.43 9.87
C PRO A 400 0.74 1.72 11.36
N ASP A 401 -0.43 2.25 11.76
CA ASP A 401 -0.76 2.49 13.17
C ASP A 401 -0.74 1.17 13.96
N TYR A 402 -1.42 0.14 13.44
CA TYR A 402 -1.42 -1.18 14.04
C TYR A 402 -0.05 -1.86 13.97
N ALA A 403 0.73 -1.67 12.90
CA ALA A 403 2.08 -2.20 12.80
C ALA A 403 2.97 -1.65 13.93
N THR A 404 2.85 -0.36 14.22
CA THR A 404 3.55 0.30 15.34
C THR A 404 3.20 -0.39 16.67
N GLU A 405 1.90 -0.52 16.97
CA GLU A 405 1.41 -1.20 18.18
C GLU A 405 1.85 -2.67 18.22
N PHE A 406 1.80 -3.36 17.08
CA PHE A 406 2.14 -4.76 16.93
C PHE A 406 3.58 -5.04 17.32
N PHE A 407 4.55 -4.28 16.80
CA PHE A 407 5.98 -4.48 17.13
C PHE A 407 6.29 -4.22 18.61
N LEU A 408 5.62 -3.24 19.21
CA LEU A 408 5.78 -2.89 20.63
C LEU A 408 4.98 -3.79 21.59
N LYS A 409 4.06 -4.61 21.07
CA LYS A 409 3.17 -5.46 21.88
C LYS A 409 3.97 -6.41 22.76
N GLU A 410 3.79 -6.30 24.09
CA GLU A 410 4.35 -7.24 25.05
C GLU A 410 3.75 -8.64 24.88
N LEU A 411 4.62 -9.65 24.94
CA LEU A 411 4.26 -11.06 24.91
C LEU A 411 4.00 -11.58 26.33
N PRO A 412 3.16 -12.62 26.49
CA PRO A 412 3.00 -13.31 27.76
C PRO A 412 4.35 -13.72 28.35
N SER A 413 4.55 -13.47 29.63
CA SER A 413 5.80 -13.79 30.32
C SER A 413 6.00 -15.29 30.47
N ASP A 414 7.21 -15.77 30.19
CA ASP A 414 7.64 -17.15 30.40
C ASP A 414 7.86 -17.50 31.89
N GLY A 415 7.65 -16.53 32.79
CA GLY A 415 7.74 -16.67 34.24
C GLY A 415 8.20 -15.38 34.94
N PRO A 416 8.02 -15.27 36.28
CA PRO A 416 8.19 -14.02 37.02
C PRO A 416 9.61 -13.41 37.01
N TYR A 417 10.60 -14.14 36.51
CA TYR A 417 12.00 -13.69 36.40
C TYR A 417 12.50 -13.61 34.95
N THR A 418 11.60 -13.77 33.97
CA THR A 418 11.95 -13.67 32.56
C THR A 418 11.75 -12.23 32.07
N PRO A 419 12.73 -11.64 31.35
CA PRO A 419 12.54 -10.34 30.74
C PRO A 419 11.28 -10.34 29.88
N ARG A 420 10.50 -9.25 29.94
CA ARG A 420 9.35 -9.10 29.05
C ARG A 420 9.85 -9.00 27.62
N LYS A 421 9.33 -9.87 26.77
CA LYS A 421 9.57 -9.86 25.34
C LYS A 421 8.43 -9.13 24.65
N THR A 422 8.72 -8.59 23.48
CA THR A 422 7.74 -7.99 22.58
C THR A 422 7.65 -8.80 21.29
N MET A 423 6.68 -8.48 20.45
CA MET A 423 6.59 -9.07 19.13
C MET A 423 7.84 -8.81 18.28
N ALA A 424 8.48 -7.64 18.42
CA ALA A 424 9.77 -7.37 17.77
C ALA A 424 10.84 -8.38 18.17
N ASP A 425 10.95 -8.70 19.46
CA ASP A 425 11.92 -9.69 19.96
C ASP A 425 11.65 -11.07 19.34
N TYR A 426 10.37 -11.47 19.30
CA TYR A 426 9.97 -12.75 18.71
C TYR A 426 10.26 -12.82 17.21
N LEU A 427 9.85 -11.84 16.41
CA LEU A 427 9.97 -11.88 14.95
C LEU A 427 11.38 -11.60 14.45
N LEU A 428 12.12 -10.70 15.10
CA LEU A 428 13.47 -10.36 14.66
C LEU A 428 14.50 -11.38 15.19
N THR A 429 14.23 -12.08 16.30
CA THR A 429 15.24 -12.95 16.95
C THR A 429 14.82 -14.40 17.09
N GLU A 430 13.64 -14.68 17.63
CA GLU A 430 13.29 -16.03 18.10
C GLU A 430 12.67 -16.92 17.03
N ARG A 431 11.88 -16.33 16.13
CA ARG A 431 11.19 -17.06 15.09
C ARG A 431 12.16 -17.39 13.97
N GLU A 432 12.29 -18.67 13.65
CA GLU A 432 12.97 -19.11 12.44
C GLU A 432 12.17 -18.72 11.19
N PHE A 433 12.87 -18.51 10.07
CA PHE A 433 12.26 -18.29 8.76
C PHE A 433 12.93 -19.27 7.79
N TYR A 434 12.19 -19.69 6.78
CA TYR A 434 12.66 -20.66 5.78
C TYR A 434 12.30 -20.18 4.38
N ASP A 435 13.04 -20.68 3.40
CA ASP A 435 12.70 -20.50 1.99
C ASP A 435 11.48 -21.36 1.68
N GLU A 436 10.36 -20.74 1.33
CA GLU A 436 9.12 -21.46 1.07
C GLU A 436 9.18 -22.31 -0.21
N ASP A 437 10.09 -21.99 -1.14
CA ASP A 437 10.30 -22.74 -2.38
C ASP A 437 11.25 -23.93 -2.17
N ASP A 438 12.15 -23.86 -1.17
CA ASP A 438 13.00 -24.99 -0.74
C ASP A 438 13.09 -25.12 0.80
N PRO A 439 12.02 -25.58 1.48
CA PRO A 439 11.92 -25.56 2.95
C PRO A 439 12.97 -26.39 3.70
N PHE A 440 13.60 -27.36 3.03
CA PHE A 440 14.66 -28.22 3.59
C PHE A 440 15.99 -28.07 2.83
N GLY A 441 16.09 -27.06 1.98
CA GLY A 441 17.25 -26.73 1.16
C GLY A 441 18.45 -26.23 1.94
N ARG A 442 19.55 -26.01 1.20
CA ARG A 442 20.73 -25.32 1.74
C ARG A 442 20.66 -23.79 1.64
N GLY A 443 19.48 -23.24 1.32
CA GLY A 443 19.10 -21.84 1.52
C GLY A 443 19.97 -20.82 0.78
N ASP A 444 19.75 -20.66 -0.52
CA ASP A 444 20.21 -19.50 -1.29
C ASP A 444 19.05 -18.66 -1.88
N GLY A 445 17.79 -19.07 -1.64
CA GLY A 445 16.58 -18.34 -2.05
C GLY A 445 16.08 -17.32 -1.03
N THR A 446 15.08 -16.53 -1.45
CA THR A 446 14.51 -15.43 -0.66
C THR A 446 13.48 -15.93 0.33
N MET A 447 13.61 -15.59 1.61
CA MET A 447 12.60 -15.93 2.63
C MET A 447 11.41 -14.95 2.59
N GLN A 448 10.31 -15.33 1.94
CA GLN A 448 9.17 -14.46 1.66
C GLN A 448 8.50 -13.91 2.93
N SER A 449 8.39 -14.72 4.01
CA SER A 449 7.87 -14.25 5.30
C SER A 449 8.79 -13.24 5.98
N ARG A 450 10.11 -13.31 5.72
CA ARG A 450 11.08 -12.33 6.24
C ARG A 450 11.10 -11.04 5.41
N GLU A 451 10.90 -11.12 4.10
CA GLU A 451 10.68 -9.91 3.28
C GLU A 451 9.39 -9.19 3.73
N ALA A 452 8.32 -9.93 3.99
CA ALA A 452 7.08 -9.36 4.53
C ALA A 452 7.29 -8.70 5.92
N LEU A 453 8.18 -9.27 6.75
CA LEU A 453 8.59 -8.67 8.02
C LEU A 453 9.29 -7.31 7.83
N GLY A 454 10.16 -7.19 6.82
CA GLY A 454 10.81 -5.92 6.47
C GLY A 454 9.80 -4.83 6.18
N LYS A 455 8.83 -5.11 5.30
CA LYS A 455 7.74 -4.17 4.96
C LYS A 455 6.88 -3.80 6.16
N ALA A 456 6.58 -4.76 7.04
CA ALA A 456 5.84 -4.50 8.27
C ALA A 456 6.63 -3.62 9.25
N LEU A 457 7.94 -3.83 9.35
CA LEU A 457 8.84 -3.00 10.16
C LEU A 457 8.93 -1.57 9.60
N LEU A 458 9.08 -1.43 8.28
CA LEU A 458 9.07 -0.11 7.63
C LEU A 458 7.76 0.61 7.93
N ALA A 459 6.61 -0.05 7.80
CA ALA A 459 5.32 0.54 8.13
C ALA A 459 5.21 0.95 9.61
N ALA A 460 5.69 0.10 10.52
CA ALA A 460 5.65 0.35 11.96
C ALA A 460 6.55 1.52 12.38
N GLY A 461 7.74 1.63 11.80
CA GLY A 461 8.69 2.69 12.16
C GLY A 461 8.44 4.01 11.43
N SER A 462 7.88 3.98 10.22
CA SER A 462 7.65 5.20 9.40
C SER A 462 6.22 5.74 9.47
N GLY A 463 5.23 4.93 9.84
CA GLY A 463 3.83 5.29 9.72
C GLY A 463 3.27 5.24 8.29
N VAL A 464 4.03 4.71 7.31
CA VAL A 464 3.64 4.69 5.90
C VAL A 464 3.30 3.28 5.42
N ASN A 465 2.27 3.15 4.58
CA ASN A 465 1.98 1.89 3.90
C ASN A 465 2.96 1.67 2.73
N PRO A 466 3.77 0.60 2.72
CA PRO A 466 4.80 0.38 1.70
C PRO A 466 4.25 0.06 0.30
N ASP A 467 2.95 -0.29 0.19
CA ASP A 467 2.31 -0.56 -1.10
C ASP A 467 1.59 0.67 -1.69
N GLU A 468 1.53 1.78 -0.96
CA GLU A 468 0.89 3.00 -1.43
C GLU A 468 1.93 4.07 -1.76
N PRO A 469 1.96 4.59 -3.00
CA PRO A 469 2.90 5.66 -3.36
C PRO A 469 2.46 6.96 -2.66
N HIS A 470 3.16 7.29 -1.58
CA HIS A 470 2.96 8.51 -0.80
C HIS A 470 4.25 9.29 -0.76
N LEU A 471 4.21 10.56 -1.17
CA LEU A 471 5.33 11.45 -0.90
C LEU A 471 5.33 11.81 0.58
N VAL A 472 6.32 11.34 1.33
CA VAL A 472 6.57 11.87 2.68
C VAL A 472 7.15 13.27 2.53
N THR A 473 6.68 14.24 3.32
CA THR A 473 7.11 15.66 3.20
C THR A 473 7.71 16.22 4.50
N SER A 474 7.84 15.38 5.53
CA SER A 474 8.31 15.76 6.85
C SER A 474 9.00 14.59 7.54
N TYR A 475 9.97 14.90 8.39
CA TYR A 475 10.60 13.98 9.35
C TYR A 475 9.83 13.89 10.68
N ASP A 476 8.52 14.14 10.65
CA ASP A 476 7.70 14.10 11.87
C ASP A 476 7.24 12.66 12.14
N HIS A 477 7.70 12.10 13.26
CA HIS A 477 7.31 10.77 13.74
C HIS A 477 6.70 10.82 15.13
N THR A 478 5.84 9.85 15.46
CA THR A 478 5.36 9.66 16.84
C THR A 478 6.47 9.09 17.73
N GLN A 479 6.27 9.11 19.05
CA GLN A 479 7.26 8.51 19.96
C GLN A 479 7.31 6.98 19.78
N GLU A 480 6.16 6.36 19.57
CA GLU A 480 6.03 4.92 19.38
C GLU A 480 6.75 4.46 18.10
N GLN A 481 6.68 5.25 17.02
CA GLN A 481 7.42 5.00 15.78
C GLN A 481 8.95 5.05 16.01
N ARG A 482 9.42 6.01 16.81
CA ARG A 482 10.83 6.08 17.22
C ARG A 482 11.23 4.91 18.11
N ASP A 483 10.37 4.49 19.02
CA ASP A 483 10.62 3.33 19.90
C ASP A 483 10.72 2.03 19.09
N VAL A 484 9.95 1.89 18.00
CA VAL A 484 10.08 0.77 17.04
C VAL A 484 11.45 0.81 16.36
N LEU A 485 11.89 1.97 15.89
CA LEU A 485 13.22 2.13 15.27
C LEU A 485 14.34 1.75 16.25
N ASP A 486 14.36 2.37 17.44
CA ASP A 486 15.39 2.15 18.47
C ASP A 486 15.49 0.67 18.84
N LYS A 487 14.34 0.04 19.10
CA LYS A 487 14.30 -1.38 19.45
C LYS A 487 14.80 -2.27 18.32
N SER A 488 14.38 -2.00 17.09
CA SER A 488 14.75 -2.82 15.93
C SER A 488 16.23 -2.67 15.59
N LEU A 489 16.78 -1.45 15.70
CA LEU A 489 18.20 -1.17 15.59
C LEU A 489 19.00 -2.02 16.57
N LYS A 490 18.66 -1.97 17.86
CA LYS A 490 19.34 -2.73 18.90
C LYS A 490 19.33 -4.24 18.65
N VAL A 491 18.17 -4.77 18.26
CA VAL A 491 18.02 -6.21 18.00
C VAL A 491 18.81 -6.64 16.77
N LEU A 492 18.74 -5.87 15.69
CA LEU A 492 19.39 -6.20 14.42
C LEU A 492 20.91 -5.96 14.47
N ALA A 493 21.38 -4.92 15.15
CA ALA A 493 22.80 -4.70 15.41
C ALA A 493 23.42 -5.89 16.15
N GLY A 494 22.71 -6.45 17.14
CA GLY A 494 23.16 -7.63 17.87
C GLY A 494 23.36 -8.89 17.02
N LYS A 495 22.86 -8.93 15.77
CA LYS A 495 23.10 -10.04 14.83
C LYS A 495 24.44 -9.94 14.10
N GLY A 496 25.05 -8.75 14.03
CA GLY A 496 26.28 -8.54 13.28
C GLY A 496 26.15 -9.02 11.83
N ASP A 497 27.09 -9.85 11.38
CA ASP A 497 27.14 -10.36 10.02
C ASP A 497 26.02 -11.36 9.65
N ASP A 498 25.27 -11.85 10.66
CA ASP A 498 24.04 -12.65 10.50
C ASP A 498 22.80 -11.77 10.23
N PHE A 499 22.98 -10.46 9.99
CA PHE A 499 21.89 -9.57 9.59
C PHE A 499 21.18 -10.10 8.33
N PRO A 500 19.85 -10.28 8.36
CA PRO A 500 19.14 -10.89 7.24
C PRO A 500 19.15 -10.02 5.97
N PRO A 501 19.60 -10.54 4.82
CA PRO A 501 19.59 -9.81 3.55
C PRO A 501 18.22 -9.25 3.16
N GLU A 502 17.13 -9.98 3.46
CA GLU A 502 15.75 -9.61 3.12
C GLU A 502 15.25 -8.36 3.83
N LEU A 503 15.92 -7.93 4.91
CA LEU A 503 15.55 -6.73 5.66
C LEU A 503 16.32 -5.48 5.22
N ARG A 504 17.33 -5.59 4.35
CA ARG A 504 18.26 -4.49 4.04
C ARG A 504 17.56 -3.30 3.39
N ASP A 505 16.73 -3.54 2.38
CA ASP A 505 16.08 -2.46 1.62
C ASP A 505 15.05 -1.73 2.48
N ASP A 506 14.20 -2.46 3.22
CA ASP A 506 13.20 -1.87 4.10
C ASP A 506 13.83 -1.17 5.31
N MET A 507 14.92 -1.71 5.87
CA MET A 507 15.66 -1.05 6.95
C MET A 507 16.39 0.21 6.43
N ALA A 508 16.92 0.19 5.20
CA ALA A 508 17.48 1.38 4.58
C ALA A 508 16.42 2.47 4.40
N ALA A 509 15.23 2.10 3.91
CA ALA A 509 14.11 3.02 3.76
C ALA A 509 13.67 3.57 5.12
N LEU A 510 13.64 2.74 6.17
CA LEU A 510 13.30 3.17 7.52
C LEU A 510 14.34 4.16 8.09
N LEU A 511 15.63 3.85 7.95
CA LEU A 511 16.71 4.75 8.36
C LEU A 511 16.72 6.05 7.58
N GLY A 512 16.48 6.00 6.26
CA GLY A 512 16.35 7.18 5.42
C GLY A 512 15.12 8.03 5.79
N ASN A 513 14.00 7.38 6.13
CA ASN A 513 12.80 8.04 6.64
C ASN A 513 13.03 8.72 8.00
N HIS A 514 13.89 8.16 8.85
CA HIS A 514 14.41 8.77 10.09
C HIS A 514 15.77 9.47 9.89
N GLY A 515 16.00 9.99 8.67
CA GLY A 515 17.30 10.53 8.27
C GLY A 515 17.81 11.64 9.19
N ASP A 516 16.92 12.43 9.82
CA ASP A 516 17.28 13.47 10.79
C ASP A 516 17.90 12.89 12.08
N MET A 517 17.38 11.76 12.57
CA MET A 517 17.93 11.06 13.74
C MET A 517 19.25 10.38 13.38
N VAL A 518 19.35 9.79 12.18
CA VAL A 518 20.59 9.19 11.67
C VAL A 518 21.67 10.26 11.50
N HIS A 519 21.36 11.38 10.84
CA HIS A 519 22.28 12.51 10.65
C HIS A 519 22.79 13.05 12.00
N ARG A 520 21.88 13.33 12.95
CA ARG A 520 22.27 13.80 14.29
C ARG A 520 23.10 12.79 15.09
N THR A 521 22.82 11.49 14.94
CA THR A 521 23.59 10.44 15.62
C THR A 521 25.00 10.33 15.04
N THR A 522 25.10 10.27 13.72
CA THR A 522 26.37 10.05 12.99
C THR A 522 27.29 11.26 13.00
N SER A 523 26.75 12.46 13.27
CA SER A 523 27.52 13.69 13.47
C SER A 523 27.77 14.06 14.93
N SER A 524 27.37 13.21 15.88
CA SER A 524 27.56 13.51 17.30
C SER A 524 29.03 13.45 17.70
N LEU A 525 29.48 14.47 18.44
CA LEU A 525 30.80 14.50 19.06
C LEU A 525 30.86 13.71 20.37
N ASP A 526 29.72 13.56 21.04
CA ASP A 526 29.54 12.68 22.19
C ASP A 526 28.49 11.62 21.85
N THR A 527 28.96 10.40 21.57
CA THR A 527 28.10 9.29 21.17
C THR A 527 27.17 8.83 22.31
N ALA A 528 27.39 9.26 23.55
CA ALA A 528 26.48 8.99 24.66
C ALA A 528 25.26 9.93 24.68
N GLU A 529 25.31 11.06 23.97
CA GLU A 529 24.22 12.05 23.90
C GLU A 529 23.46 12.00 22.56
N SER A 530 23.78 11.06 21.66
CA SER A 530 23.10 10.93 20.38
C SER A 530 21.65 10.46 20.54
N PRO A 531 20.74 10.84 19.61
CA PRO A 531 19.33 10.46 19.71
C PRO A 531 19.07 8.97 19.46
N LEU A 532 20.02 8.25 18.86
CA LEU A 532 20.05 6.79 18.73
C LEU A 532 21.38 6.25 19.27
N ASP A 533 21.45 4.97 19.62
CA ASP A 533 22.73 4.33 19.95
C ASP A 533 23.65 4.32 18.73
N TYR A 534 24.80 4.98 18.85
CA TYR A 534 25.75 5.16 17.76
C TYR A 534 26.29 3.82 17.22
N ARG A 535 26.50 2.83 18.09
CA ARG A 535 27.04 1.52 17.68
C ARG A 535 25.98 0.72 16.94
N ASP A 536 24.73 0.80 17.37
CA ASP A 536 23.62 0.13 16.69
C ASP A 536 23.39 0.73 15.30
N VAL A 537 23.43 2.07 15.18
CA VAL A 537 23.34 2.76 13.87
C VAL A 537 24.52 2.38 12.97
N LEU A 538 25.74 2.31 13.52
CA LEU A 538 26.94 1.90 12.77
C LEU A 538 26.82 0.48 12.24
N GLU A 539 26.47 -0.46 13.11
CA GLU A 539 26.39 -1.87 12.73
C GLU A 539 25.28 -2.09 11.70
N VAL A 540 24.08 -1.56 11.93
CA VAL A 540 22.98 -1.72 10.97
C VAL A 540 23.27 -1.00 9.65
N SER A 541 23.84 0.20 9.67
CA SER A 541 24.23 0.91 8.44
C SER A 541 25.28 0.13 7.65
N LYS A 542 26.26 -0.50 8.32
CA LYS A 542 27.22 -1.42 7.70
C LYS A 542 26.50 -2.61 7.04
N GLN A 543 25.58 -3.26 7.73
CA GLN A 543 24.88 -4.44 7.21
C GLN A 543 23.94 -4.11 6.04
N VAL A 544 23.25 -2.98 6.10
CA VAL A 544 22.46 -2.43 4.99
C VAL A 544 23.36 -2.13 3.78
N SER A 545 24.54 -1.54 4.02
CA SER A 545 25.49 -1.15 2.98
C SER A 545 26.15 -2.32 2.24
N ARG A 546 25.87 -3.58 2.62
CA ARG A 546 26.28 -4.78 1.85
C ARG A 546 25.44 -4.98 0.59
N SER A 547 24.31 -4.27 0.45
CA SER A 547 23.52 -4.17 -0.78
C SER A 547 23.71 -2.78 -1.40
N GLN A 548 24.03 -2.71 -2.70
CA GLN A 548 24.18 -1.42 -3.38
C GLN A 548 22.85 -0.66 -3.43
N GLY A 549 21.74 -1.35 -3.70
CA GLY A 549 20.40 -0.75 -3.73
C GLY A 549 20.02 -0.17 -2.37
N ALA A 550 20.20 -0.96 -1.31
CA ALA A 550 19.90 -0.52 0.06
C ALA A 550 20.79 0.65 0.50
N TYR A 551 22.09 0.63 0.15
CA TYR A 551 22.98 1.77 0.43
C TYR A 551 22.50 3.05 -0.27
N GLY A 552 22.05 2.94 -1.52
CA GLY A 552 21.48 4.07 -2.25
C GLY A 552 20.24 4.66 -1.58
N ILE A 553 19.32 3.80 -1.12
CA ILE A 553 18.12 4.22 -0.37
C ILE A 553 18.50 4.95 0.92
N LEU A 554 19.46 4.41 1.68
CA LEU A 554 19.93 5.02 2.92
C LEU A 554 20.59 6.39 2.66
N MET A 555 21.48 6.46 1.67
CA MET A 555 22.16 7.71 1.31
C MET A 555 21.20 8.78 0.80
N GLU A 556 20.14 8.41 0.09
CA GLU A 556 19.10 9.36 -0.32
C GLU A 556 18.47 10.08 0.88
N GLY A 557 18.04 9.32 1.91
CA GLY A 557 17.47 9.91 3.12
C GLY A 557 18.44 10.65 4.01
N VAL A 558 19.69 10.17 4.10
CA VAL A 558 20.75 10.89 4.82
C VAL A 558 21.10 12.20 4.11
N ASN A 559 21.19 12.23 2.78
CA ASN A 559 21.46 13.44 2.00
C ASN A 559 20.35 14.49 2.19
N GLN A 560 19.09 14.05 2.18
CA GLN A 560 17.95 14.92 2.47
C GLN A 560 18.04 15.52 3.88
N ALA A 561 18.43 14.71 4.87
CA ALA A 561 18.60 15.17 6.25
C ALA A 561 19.78 16.14 6.43
N ILE A 562 20.93 15.87 5.79
CA ILE A 562 22.10 16.76 5.80
C ILE A 562 21.72 18.14 5.27
N VAL A 563 21.07 18.20 4.10
CA VAL A 563 20.71 19.47 3.45
C VAL A 563 19.61 20.20 4.23
N SER A 564 18.67 19.45 4.81
CA SER A 564 17.65 19.99 5.72
C SER A 564 18.29 20.66 6.94
N ASP A 565 19.30 20.02 7.56
CA ASP A 565 20.06 20.58 8.69
C ASP A 565 20.83 21.86 8.28
N ILE A 566 21.48 21.87 7.12
CA ILE A 566 22.20 23.05 6.59
C ILE A 566 21.28 24.26 6.42
N ASN A 567 20.02 24.03 6.05
CA ASN A 567 19.05 25.10 5.80
C ASN A 567 18.14 25.40 7.00
N ALA A 568 18.27 24.65 8.10
CA ALA A 568 17.49 24.88 9.30
C ALA A 568 17.91 26.19 10.00
N PRO A 569 16.99 26.87 10.72
CA PRO A 569 17.36 28.01 11.54
C PRO A 569 18.38 27.63 12.63
N HIS A 570 19.54 28.29 12.64
CA HIS A 570 20.61 28.07 13.62
C HIS A 570 20.60 29.15 14.71
N LYS A 571 20.95 28.77 15.96
CA LYS A 571 21.08 29.72 17.09
C LYS A 571 22.52 30.21 17.30
N GLY A 572 23.50 29.50 16.74
CA GLY A 572 24.94 29.74 16.91
C GLY A 572 25.66 30.01 15.59
N ASP A 573 26.95 29.68 15.54
CA ASP A 573 27.74 29.75 14.31
C ASP A 573 27.25 28.68 13.32
N PRO A 574 26.77 29.04 12.11
CA PRO A 574 26.27 28.08 11.13
C PRO A 574 27.34 27.09 10.63
N LYS A 575 28.62 27.32 10.95
CA LYS A 575 29.69 26.36 10.69
C LYS A 575 29.44 25.01 11.37
N GLU A 576 28.62 24.97 12.42
CA GLU A 576 28.28 23.72 13.10
C GLU A 576 27.58 22.72 12.14
N GLU A 577 26.62 23.18 11.35
CA GLU A 577 25.90 22.41 10.33
C GLU A 577 26.87 21.87 9.26
N LEU A 578 27.84 22.70 8.82
CA LEU A 578 28.88 22.29 7.87
C LEU A 578 29.75 21.16 8.45
N LEU A 579 30.12 21.25 9.73
CA LEU A 579 30.91 20.23 10.40
C LEU A 579 30.09 18.95 10.62
N ARG A 580 28.81 19.05 10.98
CA ARG A 580 27.92 17.89 11.11
C ARG A 580 27.76 17.17 9.78
N ALA A 581 27.52 17.90 8.69
CA ALA A 581 27.45 17.37 7.33
C ALA A 581 28.72 16.56 6.99
N GLY A 582 29.90 17.15 7.21
CA GLY A 582 31.17 16.46 6.98
C GLY A 582 31.30 15.17 7.81
N GLN A 583 31.00 15.23 9.12
CA GLN A 583 31.08 14.05 10.00
C GLN A 583 30.17 12.91 9.54
N THR A 584 28.92 13.20 9.21
CA THR A 584 27.97 12.19 8.70
C THR A 584 28.46 11.58 7.39
N VAL A 585 28.96 12.36 6.45
CA VAL A 585 29.56 11.82 5.21
C VAL A 585 30.74 10.89 5.53
N GLY A 586 31.61 11.29 6.45
CA GLY A 586 32.72 10.46 6.91
C GLY A 586 32.27 9.15 7.56
N PHE A 587 31.21 9.19 8.36
CA PHE A 587 30.60 7.99 8.93
C PHE A 587 30.07 7.05 7.84
N MET A 588 29.27 7.60 6.91
CA MET A 588 28.63 6.84 5.83
C MET A 588 29.65 6.20 4.87
N GLU A 589 30.80 6.84 4.73
CA GLU A 589 31.93 6.30 3.98
C GLU A 589 32.59 5.13 4.72
N SER A 590 32.83 5.26 6.03
CA SER A 590 33.38 4.20 6.86
C SER A 590 32.49 2.95 6.87
N VAL A 591 31.17 3.10 7.07
CA VAL A 591 30.25 1.96 7.04
C VAL A 591 30.22 1.28 5.66
N ARG A 592 30.31 2.06 4.59
CA ARG A 592 30.42 1.52 3.22
C ARG A 592 31.71 0.72 3.08
N TYR A 593 32.87 1.23 3.49
CA TYR A 593 34.12 0.47 3.43
C TYR A 593 34.10 -0.80 4.26
N GLN A 594 33.56 -0.74 5.47
CA GLN A 594 33.44 -1.92 6.33
C GLN A 594 32.56 -2.99 5.68
N ALA A 595 31.45 -2.61 5.04
CA ALA A 595 30.60 -3.52 4.29
C ALA A 595 31.33 -4.15 3.08
N LEU A 596 32.14 -3.37 2.36
CA LEU A 596 32.97 -3.85 1.25
C LEU A 596 34.05 -4.83 1.71
N ASP A 597 34.72 -4.54 2.84
CA ASP A 597 35.81 -5.38 3.36
C ASP A 597 35.32 -6.74 3.86
N THR A 598 34.13 -6.79 4.48
CA THR A 598 33.50 -8.04 4.94
C THR A 598 33.22 -9.02 3.79
N ASP A 599 32.73 -8.52 2.65
CA ASP A 599 32.21 -9.37 1.56
C ASP A 599 33.17 -9.50 0.35
N LYS A 600 34.37 -8.92 0.40
CA LYS A 600 35.35 -8.91 -0.72
C LYS A 600 35.74 -10.29 -1.28
N GLY A 601 35.52 -11.37 -0.52
CA GLY A 601 35.81 -12.75 -0.91
C GLY A 601 34.58 -13.55 -1.40
N ASP A 602 33.38 -12.95 -1.39
CA ASP A 602 32.14 -13.62 -1.75
C ASP A 602 32.01 -13.77 -3.28
N ALA A 603 31.82 -14.99 -3.78
CA ALA A 603 31.66 -15.24 -5.22
C ALA A 603 30.37 -14.66 -5.80
N SER A 604 29.36 -14.38 -4.97
CA SER A 604 28.12 -13.68 -5.34
C SER A 604 28.29 -12.16 -5.38
N TRP A 605 29.47 -11.65 -4.99
CA TRP A 605 29.78 -10.22 -4.95
C TRP A 605 29.37 -9.48 -6.23
N PRO A 606 29.70 -9.91 -7.46
CA PRO A 606 29.28 -9.18 -8.66
C PRO A 606 27.75 -9.10 -8.87
N ALA A 607 26.99 -10.08 -8.36
CA ALA A 607 25.53 -10.11 -8.47
C ALA A 607 24.84 -9.16 -7.49
N LYS A 608 25.42 -8.93 -6.30
CA LYS A 608 24.95 -7.93 -5.31
C LYS A 608 25.06 -6.48 -5.80
N TRP A 609 25.73 -6.27 -6.95
CA TRP A 609 25.93 -4.98 -7.63
C TRP A 609 25.19 -4.90 -8.98
N GLY A 610 24.37 -5.90 -9.31
CA GLY A 610 23.47 -5.83 -10.45
C GLY A 610 22.41 -4.76 -10.20
N TYR A 611 22.34 -3.76 -11.09
CA TYR A 611 21.38 -2.65 -11.04
C TYR A 611 19.94 -3.17 -10.80
N HIS A 612 19.41 -2.96 -9.59
CA HIS A 612 18.00 -3.03 -9.28
C HIS A 612 17.54 -1.63 -8.86
N VAL A 613 16.67 -1.02 -9.68
CA VAL A 613 16.16 0.33 -9.48
C VAL A 613 15.18 0.35 -8.30
N ALA A 614 15.57 1.01 -7.22
CA ALA A 614 14.82 1.25 -5.99
C ALA A 614 13.66 2.27 -6.15
N GLY A 615 12.96 2.27 -7.28
CA GLY A 615 11.97 3.31 -7.60
C GLY A 615 10.77 3.39 -6.64
N GLY A 616 10.55 2.35 -5.82
CA GLY A 616 9.54 2.36 -4.77
C GLY A 616 9.96 3.09 -3.50
N ALA A 617 11.24 3.05 -3.15
CA ALA A 617 11.74 3.49 -1.85
C ALA A 617 11.85 5.02 -1.71
N VAL A 618 12.10 5.71 -2.84
CA VAL A 618 12.17 7.18 -2.95
C VAL A 618 10.98 7.88 -2.28
N ASN A 619 9.78 7.29 -2.40
CA ASN A 619 8.56 7.89 -1.85
C ASN A 619 8.54 7.89 -0.31
N PHE A 620 9.23 6.96 0.36
CA PHE A 620 9.28 6.89 1.83
C PHE A 620 10.29 7.87 2.43
N VAL A 621 11.13 8.48 1.61
CA VAL A 621 12.11 9.46 2.06
C VAL A 621 11.48 10.87 2.04
N PRO A 622 11.56 11.65 3.14
CA PRO A 622 10.89 12.95 3.25
C PRO A 622 11.36 14.03 2.24
N VAL A 623 10.54 14.34 1.24
CA VAL A 623 10.80 15.43 0.29
C VAL A 623 10.70 16.80 0.94
N VAL A 624 11.68 17.64 0.62
CA VAL A 624 11.86 19.00 1.15
C VAL A 624 11.52 20.05 0.08
N GLY A 625 11.14 21.27 0.48
CA GLY A 625 10.66 22.30 -0.47
C GLY A 625 11.68 22.72 -1.54
N ASP A 626 11.24 23.36 -2.63
CA ASP A 626 12.03 23.62 -3.86
C ASP A 626 13.46 24.14 -3.64
N ALA A 627 13.67 25.04 -2.68
CA ALA A 627 15.00 25.58 -2.40
C ALA A 627 15.93 24.56 -1.72
N LEU A 628 15.38 23.73 -0.84
CA LEU A 628 16.06 22.63 -0.17
C LEU A 628 16.34 21.49 -1.16
N GLN A 629 15.34 21.15 -1.99
CA GLN A 629 15.44 20.07 -2.97
C GLN A 629 16.62 20.28 -3.92
N ARG A 630 16.90 21.52 -4.34
CA ARG A 630 18.07 21.82 -5.17
C ARG A 630 19.40 21.48 -4.49
N GLY A 631 19.53 21.76 -3.19
CA GLY A 631 20.70 21.39 -2.42
C GLY A 631 20.85 19.86 -2.31
N VAL A 632 19.71 19.17 -2.10
CA VAL A 632 19.64 17.70 -2.07
C VAL A 632 20.08 17.11 -3.41
N ASP A 633 19.52 17.60 -4.52
CA ASP A 633 19.82 17.09 -5.87
C ASP A 633 21.29 17.29 -6.24
N ALA A 634 21.86 18.47 -5.93
CA ALA A 634 23.27 18.75 -6.18
C ALA A 634 24.19 17.83 -5.37
N GLY A 635 23.91 17.65 -4.08
CA GLY A 635 24.67 16.74 -3.21
C GLY A 635 24.53 15.28 -3.65
N ALA A 636 23.30 14.82 -3.91
CA ALA A 636 23.01 13.47 -4.36
C ALA A 636 23.64 13.15 -5.71
N TYR A 637 23.61 14.10 -6.67
CA TYR A 637 24.27 13.94 -7.97
C TYR A 637 25.80 13.82 -7.84
N ALA A 638 26.42 14.68 -7.02
CA ALA A 638 27.85 14.61 -6.76
C ALA A 638 28.23 13.27 -6.11
N TRP A 639 27.48 12.83 -5.10
CA TRP A 639 27.65 11.51 -4.48
C TRP A 639 27.47 10.36 -5.48
N GLN A 640 26.47 10.40 -6.36
CA GLN A 640 26.24 9.37 -7.38
C GLN A 640 27.39 9.26 -8.37
N LEU A 641 27.95 10.39 -8.83
CA LEU A 641 29.11 10.40 -9.72
C LEU A 641 30.34 9.75 -9.06
N GLU A 642 30.58 10.07 -7.78
CA GLU A 642 31.67 9.48 -7.00
C GLU A 642 31.47 7.97 -6.79
N GLU A 643 30.26 7.53 -6.44
CA GLU A 643 29.95 6.10 -6.26
C GLU A 643 30.06 5.34 -7.60
N GLN A 644 29.63 5.93 -8.72
CA GLN A 644 29.80 5.33 -10.04
C GLN A 644 31.29 5.18 -10.41
N ALA A 645 32.12 6.19 -10.11
CA ALA A 645 33.56 6.11 -10.33
C ALA A 645 34.22 4.98 -9.51
N ARG A 646 33.80 4.80 -8.24
CA ARG A 646 34.27 3.68 -7.38
C ARG A 646 33.96 2.31 -7.99
N ILE A 647 32.78 2.17 -8.57
CA ILE A 647 32.33 0.94 -9.23
C ILE A 647 33.15 0.68 -10.49
N ASP A 648 33.30 1.69 -11.35
CA ASP A 648 33.92 1.56 -12.67
C ASP A 648 35.42 1.24 -12.58
N GLU A 649 36.11 1.79 -11.59
CA GLU A 649 37.54 1.55 -11.41
C GLU A 649 37.88 0.16 -10.84
N LYS A 650 36.88 -0.66 -10.45
CA LYS A 650 37.08 -1.93 -9.72
C LYS A 650 38.13 -1.78 -8.63
N LEU A 651 38.16 -0.63 -7.95
CA LEU A 651 39.14 -0.36 -6.92
C LEU A 651 38.97 -1.43 -5.85
N VAL A 652 39.88 -2.42 -5.88
CA VAL A 652 40.22 -3.19 -4.70
C VAL A 652 40.62 -2.13 -3.71
N VAL A 653 39.82 -1.97 -2.66
CA VAL A 653 40.00 -0.99 -1.59
C VAL A 653 41.38 -1.20 -0.97
N GLU A 654 42.42 -0.65 -1.58
CA GLU A 654 43.73 -0.51 -0.96
C GLU A 654 43.58 0.67 0.00
N LYS A 655 43.73 0.37 1.29
CA LYS A 655 43.53 1.18 2.51
C LYS A 655 44.08 2.63 2.53
N ARG A 656 44.59 3.21 1.43
CA ARG A 656 45.42 4.40 1.46
C ARG A 656 45.08 5.57 0.53
N ASP A 657 44.41 5.37 -0.61
CA ASP A 657 44.27 6.46 -1.62
C ASP A 657 42.84 7.02 -1.83
N ASP A 658 41.84 6.54 -1.08
CA ASP A 658 40.42 6.92 -1.23
C ASP A 658 40.07 8.37 -0.83
N PHE A 659 41.01 9.12 -0.23
CA PHE A 659 40.80 10.51 0.20
C PHE A 659 40.47 11.48 -0.95
N ARG A 660 40.79 11.10 -2.19
CA ARG A 660 40.48 11.88 -3.39
C ARG A 660 39.06 11.67 -3.92
N VAL A 661 38.42 10.56 -3.58
CA VAL A 661 37.16 10.13 -4.22
C VAL A 661 35.93 10.83 -3.66
N ARG A 662 36.01 11.49 -2.49
CA ARG A 662 34.87 12.20 -1.84
C ARG A 662 34.88 13.73 -1.95
N GLN A 663 35.80 14.28 -2.73
CA GLN A 663 36.03 15.73 -2.73
C GLN A 663 34.90 16.50 -3.39
N ASP A 664 34.26 15.93 -4.40
CA ASP A 664 33.21 16.59 -5.16
C ASP A 664 31.89 16.59 -4.39
N TYR A 665 31.57 15.52 -3.67
CA TYR A 665 30.39 15.47 -2.80
C TYR A 665 30.52 16.44 -1.61
N LEU A 666 31.65 16.42 -0.91
CA LEU A 666 31.90 17.37 0.18
C LEU A 666 31.93 18.82 -0.31
N LYS A 667 32.44 19.04 -1.52
CA LYS A 667 32.43 20.36 -2.16
C LYS A 667 31.02 20.82 -2.46
N ALA A 668 30.16 19.96 -3.01
CA ALA A 668 28.76 20.28 -3.27
C ALA A 668 28.01 20.66 -1.98
N LEU A 669 28.20 19.91 -0.89
CA LEU A 669 27.63 20.26 0.42
C LEU A 669 28.19 21.58 0.97
N GLY A 670 29.49 21.82 0.81
CA GLY A 670 30.11 23.08 1.19
C GLY A 670 29.59 24.28 0.39
N GLU A 671 29.35 24.11 -0.91
CA GLU A 671 28.75 25.12 -1.78
C GLU A 671 27.30 25.40 -1.39
N GLU A 672 26.51 24.37 -1.10
CA GLU A 672 25.14 24.52 -0.60
C GLU A 672 25.13 25.27 0.74
N TRP A 673 26.00 24.89 1.68
CA TRP A 673 26.13 25.60 2.95
C TRP A 673 26.54 27.07 2.76
N SER A 674 27.47 27.35 1.84
CA SER A 674 27.90 28.72 1.51
C SER A 674 26.77 29.55 0.91
N ARG A 675 25.92 28.92 0.09
CA ARG A 675 24.73 29.54 -0.53
C ARG A 675 23.70 29.96 0.51
N VAL A 676 23.51 29.16 1.56
CA VAL A 676 22.57 29.44 2.65
C VAL A 676 23.15 30.46 3.64
N ASN A 677 24.47 30.50 3.79
CA ASN A 677 25.17 31.34 4.77
C ASN A 677 26.11 32.36 4.09
N PRO A 678 25.61 33.27 3.23
CA PRO A 678 26.45 34.16 2.43
C PRO A 678 27.26 35.16 3.26
N ASP A 679 26.78 35.51 4.46
CA ASP A 679 27.44 36.50 5.33
C ASP A 679 28.53 35.89 6.24
N HIS A 680 28.71 34.57 6.20
CA HIS A 680 29.72 33.89 7.01
C HIS A 680 31.13 34.02 6.40
N ALA A 681 32.17 34.12 7.22
CA ALA A 681 33.56 34.29 6.76
C ALA A 681 34.03 33.20 5.78
N LEU A 682 33.60 31.94 5.99
CA LEU A 682 33.89 30.81 5.10
C LEU A 682 33.13 30.83 3.75
N SER A 683 32.23 31.79 3.56
CA SER A 683 31.48 32.00 2.31
C SER A 683 32.06 33.13 1.47
N VAL A 684 33.12 33.79 1.95
CA VAL A 684 33.82 34.86 1.23
C VAL A 684 34.54 34.27 0.01
N GLU A 685 34.44 34.97 -1.13
CA GLU A 685 35.14 34.61 -2.37
C GLU A 685 36.67 34.54 -2.13
N GLY A 686 37.29 33.42 -2.49
CA GLY A 686 38.71 33.14 -2.23
C GLY A 686 39.01 32.32 -0.95
N ASP A 687 38.03 32.12 -0.07
CA ASP A 687 38.14 31.27 1.13
C ASP A 687 37.59 29.85 0.91
N GLU A 688 37.39 29.42 -0.34
CA GLU A 688 36.84 28.09 -0.66
C GLU A 688 37.69 26.97 -0.08
N TYR A 689 39.01 27.17 -0.04
CA TYR A 689 39.94 26.22 0.58
C TYR A 689 39.65 26.02 2.07
N LEU A 690 39.34 27.09 2.81
CA LEU A 690 39.06 27.01 4.25
C LEU A 690 37.74 26.28 4.50
N ARG A 691 36.72 26.58 3.70
CA ARG A 691 35.42 25.88 3.76
C ARG A 691 35.57 24.40 3.45
N GLN A 692 36.24 24.07 2.34
CA GLN A 692 36.48 22.70 1.92
C GLN A 692 37.34 21.95 2.94
N SER A 693 38.38 22.59 3.48
CA SER A 693 39.22 22.01 4.51
C SER A 693 38.44 21.71 5.79
N ALA A 694 37.52 22.60 6.20
CA ALA A 694 36.69 22.39 7.38
C ALA A 694 35.78 21.15 7.24
N ILE A 695 35.01 21.06 6.16
CA ILE A 695 34.12 19.91 5.95
C ILE A 695 34.90 18.61 5.70
N ALA A 696 36.02 18.66 4.97
CA ALA A 696 36.88 17.49 4.76
C ALA A 696 37.54 17.00 6.05
N THR A 697 37.95 17.91 6.93
CA THR A 697 38.48 17.56 8.26
C THR A 697 37.39 16.95 9.13
N ALA A 698 36.16 17.48 9.08
CA ALA A 698 35.03 16.89 9.77
C ALA A 698 34.72 15.48 9.26
N ALA A 699 34.76 15.24 7.94
CA ALA A 699 34.61 13.91 7.36
C ALA A 699 35.74 12.95 7.77
N LEU A 700 36.97 13.44 7.93
CA LEU A 700 38.05 12.63 8.50
C LEU A 700 37.78 12.26 9.95
N ASN A 701 37.17 13.14 10.73
CA ASN A 701 36.81 12.86 12.11
C ASN A 701 35.65 11.86 12.19
N GLY A 702 34.60 12.01 11.38
CA GLY A 702 33.51 11.04 11.29
C GLY A 702 34.00 9.62 10.94
N ASN A 703 34.90 9.53 9.95
CA ASN A 703 35.59 8.28 9.61
C ASN A 703 36.35 7.69 10.81
N LYS A 704 37.11 8.51 11.54
CA LYS A 704 37.85 8.06 12.72
C LYS A 704 36.95 7.60 13.85
N SER A 705 35.85 8.31 14.11
CA SER A 705 34.87 7.92 15.13
C SER A 705 34.24 6.58 14.79
N ALA A 706 33.78 6.40 13.54
CA ALA A 706 33.20 5.14 13.09
C ALA A 706 34.21 3.97 13.14
N ASN A 707 35.43 4.15 12.62
CA ASN A 707 36.45 3.11 12.68
C ASN A 707 36.89 2.79 14.12
N GLY A 708 36.99 3.81 14.98
CA GLY A 708 37.34 3.66 16.39
C GLY A 708 36.33 2.83 17.16
N GLU A 709 35.03 3.07 16.95
CA GLU A 709 33.95 2.27 17.55
C GLU A 709 33.86 0.86 16.96
N ALA A 710 34.14 0.69 15.67
CA ALA A 710 34.23 -0.62 15.02
C ALA A 710 35.49 -1.43 15.40
N GLY A 711 36.49 -0.78 16.00
CA GLY A 711 37.76 -1.41 16.39
C GLY A 711 38.72 -1.70 15.22
N VAL A 712 38.67 -0.91 14.14
CA VAL A 712 39.37 -1.15 12.85
C VAL A 712 40.51 -0.15 12.59
#